data_AF-A0A812TH52-F1
#
_entry.id   AF-A0A812TH52-F1
#
_cell.length_a   1.000
_cell.length_b   1.000
_cell.length_c   1.000
_cell.angle_alpha   90.00
_cell.angle_beta   90.00
_cell.angle_gamma   90.00
#
_symmetry.space_group_name_H-M   'P 1'
#
loop_
_entity.id
_entity.type
_entity.pdbx_description
1 polymer ?
#
loop_
_entity_poly.entity_id
_entity_poly.type
_entity_poly.pdbx_seq_one_letter_code
_entity_poly.pdbx_strand_id
1 'polypeptide(L)'
;MAARVIAVALVTVAAGLEPLGLDDECGGEEQCALNALQRRGQAVAASQEQAEGAGGPKCASLRDPSNDNCRSTVEWVHNGGKYDKHGPEWFKDMKIIAGVDDYKQASLDDWQKLYFCAPPGGKQCGSPPCSCTNPPCDVCIKGKSTAKCTDEDSIACKPPATALDYNGMAWEDMNITGTGPFHVFAIGDWGGLDGTLNPIEGRPNLVAYPAGTKAGPSVFPRTRYNKQHTKLLCNHKQFVECYKTMGRMCDPGCGFVKGIDDQPQTLVASSFKARAAKVNPQFILNVGDNFYWGGIEKTCGTPMTELAYVTHHQFDQVFESVYNGPGLDGKPWLSVLGNHDWGGRVFNNGWDQQIAYTWQSDRWRLPAAYWSQHVNFVDAGFTMDIFMVDSNAQDAEDPELDPEHNVCGIKHNPAGANCESQGGPTSVATCKAWFWDLWRKNQEWLTEQLSKSTADWQLAVTHFPCGFEKNYWAAWQTWAVGQHPCFVAACPALALRHGLDLLVTGHRHDQELWSPNRLGGLTCFVTGGGGGISSEATPNIHNKRDWYGEAQYGFYDLLISKRSIEITSINWNGYEIMTRTVYPKDVALLDALAQVSGDMAARVIAVALVTVAAGLEPLGLDDECGGEEQCALNALQRRGQAVAASQEQAEGAGGPKCASLRDPSNDNCRSTVEWVHNGGKYDKHGPEWFKDMKIIAGVDDYKQASLDDWQKLYFCAPPGGKQCGSPPCSCTNPPCDVCIKGKSTAKCTDEDSIACKPPATALDYNGMAWEDMNITGTGDWGGLDGTLNPIEGRPNLVAYPAGTKAGPSVFPRTRYNKQHTKLLCNHKQFVECYKTMGRMCDPGCGFVKGIDDQPQTLVASSFKARAAKVNPQFILNVGDNFYWGGIEKTCGTPMTELAYVTHHQFDQVFESVYNGPGLDGKPWLSVLGNHDWGGRVFNNGWDQQIAYTWQSDRWRLPAAYWSQHVNFVDAGFTMDIFMVDSNAQDAEDPELDPEHNVCGIKHNPAGANCESQGGPTSVATCKAWFWDLWRKNQAWLTEQLSKSTADWQLAVTHFPCGFEKNYWAGLHQQHGLDLLVTGHRHDQELWSPNRLGGLTCFVTGGGGGISSEATPNIHNKRDWYGEAQYGFYDLLISKRSIEITSINWNGYEIMTRTVYPKN
;
A
#
# COMPACT_ATOMS: atom_id res chain seq x y z
N MET A 1 -64.09 -7.43 15.25
CA MET A 1 -64.76 -7.25 16.56
C MET A 1 -63.93 -6.22 17.33
N ALA A 2 -64.44 -5.01 17.55
CA ALA A 2 -64.86 -4.54 18.89
C ALA A 2 -63.76 -4.75 19.95
N ALA A 3 -63.00 -3.75 20.42
CA ALA A 3 -63.31 -2.38 20.87
C ALA A 3 -64.29 -2.33 22.08
N ARG A 4 -63.91 -1.53 23.10
CA ARG A 4 -64.40 -1.44 24.51
C ARG A 4 -63.63 -2.38 25.44
N VAL A 5 -63.03 -1.92 26.54
CA VAL A 5 -63.43 -0.80 27.43
C VAL A 5 -62.49 0.43 27.33
N ILE A 6 -63.06 1.63 27.48
CA ILE A 6 -62.38 2.95 27.47
C ILE A 6 -62.40 3.57 28.89
N ALA A 7 -61.41 4.42 29.14
CA ALA A 7 -61.12 5.20 30.33
C ALA A 7 -62.27 5.92 31.07
N VAL A 8 -62.06 6.04 32.40
CA VAL A 8 -62.52 7.08 33.34
C VAL A 8 -61.42 7.15 34.42
N ALA A 9 -60.82 8.26 34.87
CA ALA A 9 -60.80 9.68 34.44
C ALA A 9 -59.40 10.25 34.81
N LEU A 10 -58.72 10.97 33.92
CA LEU A 10 -58.59 12.44 33.91
C LEU A 10 -58.16 13.13 35.24
N VAL A 11 -56.85 13.39 35.34
CA VAL A 11 -56.19 14.66 35.67
C VAL A 11 -56.96 15.71 36.51
N THR A 12 -56.48 15.92 37.75
CA THR A 12 -56.35 17.23 38.44
C THR A 12 -55.15 17.08 39.40
N VAL A 13 -53.98 17.66 39.13
CA VAL A 13 -53.58 19.07 39.34
C VAL A 13 -53.34 19.43 40.82
N ALA A 14 -52.06 19.59 41.14
CA ALA A 14 -51.44 20.43 42.19
C ALA A 14 -51.75 20.17 43.69
N ALA A 15 -50.78 20.58 44.51
CA ALA A 15 -50.67 20.39 45.96
C ALA A 15 -50.54 18.91 46.41
N GLY A 16 -49.60 18.51 47.25
CA GLY A 16 -48.59 19.30 47.95
C GLY A 16 -48.34 18.73 49.35
N LEU A 17 -47.15 18.15 49.52
CA LEU A 17 -46.48 17.85 50.79
C LEU A 17 -47.12 16.86 51.78
N GLU A 18 -46.29 16.48 52.76
CA GLU A 18 -46.36 15.28 53.60
C GLU A 18 -47.14 15.49 54.91
N PRO A 19 -47.08 14.51 55.83
CA PRO A 19 -46.58 14.87 57.16
C PRO A 19 -45.57 13.88 57.78
N LEU A 20 -44.31 14.31 57.82
CA LEU A 20 -43.44 14.50 59.00
C LEU A 20 -43.55 13.59 60.26
N GLY A 21 -42.35 13.27 60.77
CA GLY A 21 -42.04 12.76 62.12
C GLY A 21 -40.51 12.69 62.31
N LEU A 22 -39.79 13.82 62.35
CA LEU A 22 -39.41 14.57 63.58
C LEU A 22 -38.28 13.84 64.37
N ASP A 23 -37.13 14.39 64.78
CA ASP A 23 -36.62 15.77 65.03
C ASP A 23 -35.06 15.76 64.91
N ASP A 24 -34.23 16.82 64.92
CA ASP A 24 -34.30 18.31 64.94
C ASP A 24 -32.92 18.83 64.38
N GLU A 25 -32.53 20.11 64.21
CA GLU A 25 -33.13 21.45 64.40
C GLU A 25 -32.85 22.27 63.12
N CYS A 26 -33.89 22.71 62.39
CA CYS A 26 -33.94 23.94 61.56
C CYS A 26 -35.28 23.98 60.78
N GLY A 27 -36.40 24.13 61.50
CA GLY A 27 -37.73 24.20 60.92
C GLY A 27 -38.05 25.54 60.22
N GLY A 28 -38.93 25.50 59.22
CA GLY A 28 -39.47 26.70 58.56
C GLY A 28 -39.68 26.57 57.05
N GLU A 29 -40.68 25.80 56.62
CA GLU A 29 -41.14 25.77 55.22
C GLU A 29 -41.90 27.04 54.81
N GLU A 30 -41.16 28.14 54.76
CA GLU A 30 -41.42 29.25 53.83
C GLU A 30 -40.10 29.96 53.45
N GLN A 31 -39.07 29.83 54.29
CA GLN A 31 -37.74 30.38 54.03
C GLN A 31 -36.82 29.45 53.21
N CYS A 32 -37.06 28.12 53.17
CA CYS A 32 -36.20 27.20 52.41
C CYS A 32 -36.43 27.25 50.89
N ALA A 33 -37.68 27.37 50.44
CA ALA A 33 -37.99 27.57 49.01
C ALA A 33 -37.50 28.95 48.51
N LEU A 34 -37.66 30.00 49.33
CA LEU A 34 -37.06 31.30 49.03
C LEU A 34 -35.53 31.26 49.06
N ASN A 35 -34.89 30.54 49.99
CA ASN A 35 -33.43 30.44 50.03
C ASN A 35 -32.84 29.56 48.92
N ALA A 36 -33.57 28.59 48.36
CA ALA A 36 -33.12 27.83 47.20
C ALA A 36 -33.15 28.69 45.91
N LEU A 37 -34.16 29.54 45.74
CA LEU A 37 -34.26 30.50 44.63
C LEU A 37 -33.40 31.76 44.85
N GLN A 38 -33.21 32.23 46.08
CA GLN A 38 -32.25 33.31 46.40
C GLN A 38 -30.79 32.83 46.33
N ARG A 39 -30.46 31.56 46.57
CA ARG A 39 -29.10 31.06 46.26
C ARG A 39 -28.79 31.03 44.76
N ARG A 40 -29.82 30.91 43.90
CA ARG A 40 -29.68 31.10 42.44
C ARG A 40 -29.85 32.56 41.99
N GLY A 41 -30.45 33.42 42.81
CA GLY A 41 -30.69 34.85 42.50
C GLY A 41 -29.75 35.86 43.16
N GLN A 42 -28.98 35.48 44.18
CA GLN A 42 -28.06 36.36 44.93
C GLN A 42 -26.59 35.95 44.83
N ALA A 43 -26.28 34.82 44.15
CA ALA A 43 -24.96 34.55 43.58
C ALA A 43 -24.59 35.48 42.39
N VAL A 44 -25.37 36.54 42.18
CA VAL A 44 -25.22 37.57 41.12
C VAL A 44 -24.94 38.97 41.72
N ALA A 45 -24.91 39.12 43.05
CA ALA A 45 -24.77 40.43 43.71
C ALA A 45 -23.84 40.50 44.93
N ALA A 46 -23.13 39.41 45.29
CA ALA A 46 -22.27 39.38 46.48
C ALA A 46 -20.92 38.63 46.30
N SER A 47 -20.49 38.42 45.06
CA SER A 47 -19.10 38.03 44.72
C SER A 47 -18.37 39.14 43.94
N GLN A 48 -18.85 40.38 44.06
CA GLN A 48 -18.34 41.53 43.31
C GLN A 48 -17.14 42.25 43.97
N GLU A 49 -16.55 41.69 45.04
CA GLU A 49 -15.41 42.29 45.75
C GLU A 49 -14.29 41.32 46.17
N GLN A 50 -14.40 40.00 45.93
CA GLN A 50 -13.30 39.03 46.15
C GLN A 50 -13.19 37.99 45.03
N ALA A 51 -13.41 38.41 43.78
CA ALA A 51 -13.05 37.67 42.57
C ALA A 51 -11.87 38.32 41.80
N GLU A 52 -11.21 39.33 42.39
CA GLU A 52 -9.93 39.86 41.90
C GLU A 52 -8.78 38.91 42.30
N GLY A 53 -8.67 37.77 41.60
CA GLY A 53 -7.69 36.73 41.98
C GLY A 53 -7.34 35.66 40.95
N ALA A 54 -7.95 35.64 39.76
CA ALA A 54 -7.58 34.73 38.68
C ALA A 54 -7.84 35.28 37.25
N GLY A 55 -8.27 36.55 37.12
CA GLY A 55 -8.55 37.20 35.84
C GLY A 55 -7.31 37.89 35.25
N GLY A 56 -6.27 37.13 34.93
CA GLY A 56 -5.16 37.64 34.10
C GLY A 56 -5.67 38.01 32.70
N PRO A 57 -5.05 38.98 32.01
CA PRO A 57 -5.54 39.41 30.69
C PRO A 57 -5.58 38.25 29.69
N LYS A 58 -6.67 38.11 28.92
CA LYS A 58 -6.73 37.18 27.76
C LYS A 58 -5.62 37.44 26.73
N CYS A 59 -5.07 38.64 26.75
CA CYS A 59 -3.97 39.12 25.93
C CYS A 59 -3.21 40.21 26.70
N ALA A 60 -1.90 40.36 26.47
CA ALA A 60 -1.11 41.44 27.05
C ALA A 60 -0.12 42.00 26.02
N SER A 61 0.34 43.23 26.19
CA SER A 61 1.36 43.79 25.28
C SER A 61 2.71 43.05 25.44
N LEU A 62 3.56 43.11 24.42
CA LEU A 62 4.94 42.59 24.51
C LEU A 62 5.76 43.19 25.67
N ARG A 63 5.36 44.37 26.17
CA ARG A 63 5.98 45.07 27.31
C ARG A 63 5.45 44.64 28.68
N ASP A 64 4.49 43.72 28.73
CA ASP A 64 4.05 43.12 29.98
C ASP A 64 5.14 42.20 30.57
N PRO A 65 5.34 42.15 31.90
CA PRO A 65 6.27 41.23 32.55
C PRO A 65 6.09 39.75 32.15
N SER A 66 4.87 39.29 31.82
CA SER A 66 4.65 37.93 31.33
C SER A 66 5.45 37.61 30.05
N ASN A 67 5.77 38.64 29.27
CA ASN A 67 6.46 38.57 27.99
C ASN A 67 7.95 38.94 28.07
N ASP A 68 8.50 39.21 29.27
CA ASP A 68 9.93 39.50 29.49
C ASP A 68 10.85 38.46 28.82
N ASN A 69 10.43 37.19 28.81
CA ASN A 69 11.19 36.09 28.21
C ASN A 69 11.33 36.21 26.69
N CYS A 70 10.29 36.61 25.96
CA CYS A 70 10.32 36.68 24.50
C CYS A 70 10.66 38.07 23.93
N ARG A 71 10.43 39.14 24.71
CA ARG A 71 10.44 40.54 24.25
C ARG A 71 11.61 40.88 23.34
N SER A 72 12.84 40.64 23.80
CA SER A 72 14.05 41.01 23.06
C SER A 72 14.20 40.24 21.73
N THR A 73 13.71 39.01 21.66
CA THR A 73 13.71 38.21 20.43
C THR A 73 12.64 38.71 19.45
N VAL A 74 11.42 38.96 19.93
CA VAL A 74 10.32 39.50 19.11
C VAL A 74 10.66 40.89 18.56
N GLU A 75 11.20 41.78 19.39
CA GLU A 75 11.69 43.10 18.97
C GLU A 75 12.83 43.00 17.96
N TRP A 76 13.76 42.05 18.11
CA TRP A 76 14.84 41.83 17.14
C TRP A 76 14.31 41.34 15.79
N VAL A 77 13.41 40.34 15.77
CA VAL A 77 12.85 39.81 14.52
C VAL A 77 12.06 40.89 13.77
N HIS A 78 11.18 41.62 14.47
CA HIS A 78 10.37 42.68 13.86
C HIS A 78 11.21 43.79 13.23
N ASN A 79 12.29 44.22 13.90
CA ASN A 79 13.12 45.35 13.46
C ASN A 79 14.21 44.97 12.45
N GLY A 80 14.65 43.71 12.39
CA GLY A 80 15.75 43.30 11.50
C GLY A 80 15.87 41.81 11.21
N GLY A 81 15.59 40.93 12.17
CA GLY A 81 15.76 39.48 11.99
C GLY A 81 14.91 38.87 10.87
N LYS A 82 13.75 39.46 10.55
CA LYS A 82 12.92 39.09 9.39
C LYS A 82 13.58 39.30 8.01
N TYR A 83 14.74 39.95 7.95
CA TYR A 83 15.52 40.11 6.72
C TYR A 83 16.75 39.19 6.66
N ASP A 84 16.94 38.28 7.62
CA ASP A 84 17.97 37.26 7.52
C ASP A 84 17.73 36.35 6.30
N LYS A 85 18.81 35.85 5.71
CA LYS A 85 18.79 34.87 4.60
C LYS A 85 18.06 33.56 4.98
N HIS A 86 18.04 33.20 6.26
CA HIS A 86 17.30 32.05 6.81
C HIS A 86 15.85 32.40 7.22
N GLY A 87 15.44 33.66 7.11
CA GLY A 87 14.09 34.11 7.46
C GLY A 87 12.94 33.33 6.78
N PRO A 88 13.03 32.90 5.51
CA PRO A 88 11.98 32.09 4.88
C PRO A 88 11.79 30.71 5.53
N GLU A 89 12.86 30.15 6.11
CA GLU A 89 12.84 28.87 6.82
C GLU A 89 12.31 29.05 8.26
N TRP A 90 12.81 30.05 8.97
CA TRP A 90 12.44 30.32 10.37
C TRP A 90 11.01 30.84 10.55
N PHE A 91 10.46 31.56 9.56
CA PHE A 91 9.18 32.28 9.72
C PHE A 91 8.06 31.76 8.81
N LYS A 92 8.21 30.56 8.26
CA LYS A 92 7.22 29.90 7.38
C LYS A 92 5.80 29.83 7.99
N ASP A 93 5.70 29.64 9.30
CA ASP A 93 4.44 29.45 10.02
C ASP A 93 3.67 30.75 10.30
N MET A 94 4.26 31.92 10.00
CA MET A 94 3.62 33.23 10.17
C MET A 94 2.26 33.31 9.42
N LYS A 95 2.19 32.70 8.23
CA LYS A 95 0.95 32.64 7.44
C LYS A 95 -0.15 31.83 8.15
N ILE A 96 0.20 30.72 8.79
CA ILE A 96 -0.77 29.82 9.45
C ILE A 96 -1.27 30.43 10.78
N ILE A 97 -0.36 31.03 11.57
CA ILE A 97 -0.66 31.51 12.93
C ILE A 97 -1.23 32.94 12.94
N ALA A 98 -0.67 33.84 12.13
CA ALA A 98 -1.05 35.26 12.09
C ALA A 98 -1.82 35.65 10.82
N GLY A 99 -2.01 34.73 9.85
CA GLY A 99 -2.70 35.03 8.58
C GLY A 99 -1.93 35.98 7.66
N VAL A 100 -0.63 36.22 7.90
CA VAL A 100 0.18 37.17 7.13
C VAL A 100 0.96 36.45 6.03
N ASP A 101 0.59 36.66 4.77
CA ASP A 101 1.18 35.99 3.60
C ASP A 101 2.68 36.29 3.41
N ASP A 102 3.10 37.55 3.61
CA ASP A 102 4.50 37.95 3.61
C ASP A 102 4.93 38.34 5.03
N TYR A 103 5.63 37.42 5.71
CA TYR A 103 6.09 37.62 7.08
C TYR A 103 6.94 38.89 7.27
N LYS A 104 7.55 39.44 6.20
CA LYS A 104 8.32 40.69 6.29
C LYS A 104 7.43 41.90 6.62
N GLN A 105 6.14 41.81 6.32
CA GLN A 105 5.12 42.84 6.56
C GLN A 105 4.42 42.67 7.92
N ALA A 106 4.66 41.56 8.64
CA ALA A 106 4.05 41.27 9.94
C ALA A 106 4.35 42.36 11.00
N SER A 107 3.31 42.79 11.69
CA SER A 107 3.37 43.77 12.79
C SER A 107 4.10 43.21 14.01
N LEU A 108 4.52 44.08 14.94
CA LEU A 108 5.17 43.63 16.18
C LEU A 108 4.29 42.66 16.97
N ASP A 109 2.97 42.87 16.91
CA ASP A 109 1.98 42.01 17.55
C ASP A 109 1.86 40.67 16.83
N ASP A 110 1.87 40.61 15.49
CA ASP A 110 1.90 39.33 14.75
C ASP A 110 3.15 38.50 15.11
N TRP A 111 4.29 39.15 15.32
CA TRP A 111 5.49 38.51 15.86
C TRP A 111 5.30 38.04 17.30
N GLN A 112 4.64 38.82 18.17
CA GLN A 112 4.27 38.36 19.51
C GLN A 112 3.34 37.14 19.45
N LYS A 113 2.37 37.12 18.52
CA LYS A 113 1.45 35.99 18.31
C LYS A 113 2.21 34.74 17.85
N LEU A 114 3.11 34.88 16.88
CA LEU A 114 4.00 33.79 16.45
C LEU A 114 4.86 33.27 17.61
N TYR A 115 5.48 34.14 18.40
CA TYR A 115 6.30 33.73 19.54
C TYR A 115 5.51 33.27 20.78
N PHE A 116 4.21 33.54 20.85
CA PHE A 116 3.29 32.93 21.82
C PHE A 116 2.92 31.50 21.41
N CYS A 117 2.60 31.28 20.14
CA CYS A 117 2.11 30.00 19.63
C CYS A 117 3.19 28.99 19.22
N ALA A 118 4.28 29.48 18.62
CA ALA A 118 5.27 28.68 17.88
C ALA A 118 6.63 29.42 17.75
N PRO A 119 7.33 29.74 18.85
CA PRO A 119 8.54 30.56 18.82
C PRO A 119 9.68 29.90 18.00
N PRO A 120 10.08 30.44 16.82
CA PRO A 120 11.11 29.82 16.00
C PRO A 120 12.48 29.95 16.67
N GLY A 121 13.00 28.83 17.18
CA GLY A 121 14.32 28.74 17.82
C GLY A 121 14.51 29.64 19.05
N GLY A 122 13.44 30.15 19.65
CA GLY A 122 13.50 31.24 20.63
C GLY A 122 12.68 31.01 21.90
N LYS A 123 12.65 32.03 22.75
CA LYS A 123 11.88 32.01 24.00
C LYS A 123 10.41 32.35 23.73
N GLN A 124 9.50 31.55 24.29
CA GLN A 124 8.06 31.75 24.15
C GLN A 124 7.58 32.99 24.92
N CYS A 125 6.56 33.66 24.38
CA CYS A 125 5.83 34.72 25.08
C CYS A 125 4.86 34.13 26.11
N GLY A 126 4.69 34.77 27.27
CA GLY A 126 3.77 34.34 28.33
C GLY A 126 2.32 34.78 28.11
N SER A 127 2.05 35.68 27.16
CA SER A 127 0.70 36.11 26.79
C SER A 127 0.60 36.51 25.32
N PRO A 128 -0.53 36.26 24.63
CA PRO A 128 -0.74 36.69 23.26
C PRO A 128 -0.96 38.21 23.19
N PRO A 129 -0.80 38.85 22.02
CA PRO A 129 -1.05 40.28 21.85
C PRO A 129 -2.56 40.60 21.84
N CYS A 130 -2.93 41.82 22.23
CA CYS A 130 -4.33 42.27 22.20
C CYS A 130 -4.82 42.80 20.85
N SER A 131 -3.88 43.01 19.93
CA SER A 131 -4.11 43.35 18.53
C SER A 131 -3.24 42.45 17.67
N CYS A 132 -3.53 42.36 16.38
CA CYS A 132 -2.78 41.62 15.36
C CYS A 132 -3.41 41.93 14.00
N THR A 133 -2.74 41.57 12.90
CA THR A 133 -3.24 41.83 11.54
C THR A 133 -4.52 41.04 11.23
N ASN A 134 -4.63 39.79 11.72
CA ASN A 134 -5.82 38.95 11.52
C ASN A 134 -6.35 38.39 12.86
N PRO A 135 -7.33 39.08 13.49
CA PRO A 135 -7.99 38.59 14.71
C PRO A 135 -8.79 37.29 14.49
N PRO A 136 -9.00 36.46 15.52
CA PRO A 136 -8.59 36.63 16.92
C PRO A 136 -7.08 36.49 17.13
N CYS A 137 -6.56 37.26 18.09
CA CYS A 137 -5.11 37.43 18.33
C CYS A 137 -4.62 36.56 19.50
N ASP A 138 -5.53 36.13 20.35
CA ASP A 138 -5.39 35.20 21.47
C ASP A 138 -5.46 33.72 21.04
N VAL A 139 -5.97 33.42 19.84
CA VAL A 139 -6.10 32.05 19.30
C VAL A 139 -4.98 31.71 18.32
N CYS A 140 -4.28 30.60 18.53
CA CYS A 140 -3.14 30.19 17.70
C CYS A 140 -3.54 29.67 16.31
N ILE A 141 -4.42 28.68 16.25
CA ILE A 141 -5.02 28.20 15.00
C ILE A 141 -6.53 28.20 15.22
N LYS A 142 -7.21 29.12 14.53
CA LYS A 142 -8.66 29.24 14.62
C LYS A 142 -9.30 28.07 13.88
N GLY A 143 -10.18 27.35 14.56
CA GLY A 143 -10.89 26.25 13.95
C GLY A 143 -11.72 26.69 12.74
N LYS A 144 -11.56 26.00 11.60
CA LYS A 144 -12.42 26.13 10.43
C LYS A 144 -12.89 24.73 10.05
N SER A 145 -14.17 24.44 10.30
CA SER A 145 -14.79 23.19 9.84
C SER A 145 -14.61 23.05 8.34
N THR A 146 -13.83 22.02 7.96
CA THR A 146 -13.63 21.54 6.59
C THR A 146 -14.67 20.47 6.22
N ALA A 147 -15.37 19.93 7.23
CA ALA A 147 -16.50 19.02 7.04
C ALA A 147 -17.64 19.71 6.28
N LYS A 148 -18.12 19.06 5.21
CA LYS A 148 -19.31 19.47 4.46
C LYS A 148 -20.58 19.09 5.22
N CYS A 149 -20.81 19.69 6.38
CA CYS A 149 -22.02 19.44 7.15
C CYS A 149 -23.21 20.24 6.56
N THR A 150 -24.38 19.61 6.50
CA THR A 150 -25.60 20.19 5.89
C THR A 150 -26.65 20.64 6.89
N ASP A 151 -26.45 20.32 8.17
CA ASP A 151 -27.33 20.63 9.29
C ASP A 151 -26.50 21.28 10.41
N GLU A 152 -26.77 22.55 10.72
CA GLU A 152 -25.98 23.35 11.69
C GLU A 152 -26.06 22.80 13.13
N ASP A 153 -27.10 22.02 13.45
CA ASP A 153 -27.27 21.38 14.76
C ASP A 153 -26.56 20.01 14.87
N SER A 154 -25.96 19.51 13.78
CA SER A 154 -25.19 18.26 13.77
C SER A 154 -23.87 18.37 14.55
N ILE A 155 -23.47 17.28 15.23
CA ILE A 155 -22.16 17.18 15.89
C ILE A 155 -20.97 17.27 14.91
N ALA A 156 -21.21 17.08 13.61
CA ALA A 156 -20.19 17.31 12.58
C ALA A 156 -19.95 18.80 12.27
N CYS A 157 -20.95 19.66 12.47
CA CYS A 157 -20.77 21.10 12.26
C CYS A 157 -20.05 21.80 13.43
N LYS A 158 -20.21 21.29 14.66
CA LYS A 158 -19.89 22.04 15.87
C LYS A 158 -19.07 21.21 16.87
N PRO A 159 -17.91 21.71 17.34
CA PRO A 159 -17.21 21.10 18.48
C PRO A 159 -18.06 21.16 19.77
N PRO A 160 -17.91 20.17 20.67
CA PRO A 160 -18.54 20.19 21.99
C PRO A 160 -17.96 21.30 22.88
N ALA A 161 -18.54 21.54 24.07
CA ALA A 161 -17.98 22.51 25.01
C ALA A 161 -16.77 21.92 25.76
N THR A 162 -16.83 20.64 26.11
CA THR A 162 -15.72 19.83 26.62
C THR A 162 -15.49 18.61 25.72
N ALA A 163 -14.27 18.07 25.71
CA ALA A 163 -13.89 16.90 24.92
C ALA A 163 -14.74 15.63 25.16
N LEU A 164 -15.55 15.59 26.22
CA LEU A 164 -16.34 14.43 26.62
C LEU A 164 -17.86 14.61 26.50
N ASP A 165 -18.37 15.78 26.10
CA ASP A 165 -19.82 16.03 26.03
C ASP A 165 -20.52 15.13 24.99
N TYR A 166 -19.79 14.72 23.94
CA TYR A 166 -20.29 13.86 22.86
C TYR A 166 -20.10 12.35 23.12
N ASN A 167 -19.67 11.97 24.33
CA ASN A 167 -19.52 10.57 24.71
C ASN A 167 -20.84 9.79 24.54
N GLY A 168 -20.81 8.76 23.72
CA GLY A 168 -21.93 7.89 23.39
C GLY A 168 -22.88 8.42 22.30
N MET A 169 -22.54 9.53 21.63
CA MET A 169 -23.29 10.03 20.48
C MET A 169 -22.92 9.27 19.20
N ALA A 170 -23.86 9.25 18.24
CA ALA A 170 -23.62 8.77 16.89
C ALA A 170 -23.14 9.92 16.00
N TRP A 171 -22.15 9.66 15.15
CA TRP A 171 -21.76 10.54 14.06
C TRP A 171 -22.75 10.46 12.89
N GLU A 172 -22.72 11.45 11.99
CA GLU A 172 -23.58 11.47 10.79
C GLU A 172 -23.46 10.19 9.95
N ASP A 173 -24.60 9.65 9.53
CA ASP A 173 -24.73 8.48 8.66
C ASP A 173 -23.78 8.53 7.46
N MET A 174 -22.90 7.53 7.36
CA MET A 174 -22.00 7.39 6.22
C MET A 174 -22.72 6.65 5.08
N ASN A 175 -23.15 7.38 4.06
CA ASN A 175 -23.79 6.81 2.87
C ASN A 175 -22.73 6.44 1.81
N ILE A 176 -22.57 5.14 1.55
CA ILE A 176 -21.68 4.57 0.54
C ILE A 176 -22.53 4.07 -0.63
N THR A 177 -22.24 4.59 -1.83
CA THR A 177 -22.92 4.22 -3.08
C THR A 177 -22.09 3.23 -3.91
N GLY A 178 -22.74 2.60 -4.89
CA GLY A 178 -22.20 1.48 -5.67
C GLY A 178 -22.51 0.12 -5.04
N THR A 179 -22.19 -0.95 -5.77
CA THR A 179 -22.50 -2.34 -5.39
C THR A 179 -21.28 -3.13 -4.88
N GLY A 180 -20.17 -2.44 -4.60
CA GLY A 180 -18.90 -3.02 -4.17
C GLY A 180 -17.94 -3.37 -5.32
N PRO A 181 -16.79 -4.01 -5.03
CA PRO A 181 -16.33 -4.45 -3.71
C PRO A 181 -16.07 -3.27 -2.75
N PHE A 182 -16.39 -3.46 -1.47
CA PHE A 182 -16.15 -2.44 -0.43
C PHE A 182 -14.98 -2.84 0.45
N HIS A 183 -13.88 -2.12 0.35
CA HIS A 183 -12.71 -2.30 1.21
C HIS A 183 -12.74 -1.33 2.38
N VAL A 184 -12.30 -1.77 3.56
CA VAL A 184 -12.05 -0.97 4.76
C VAL A 184 -10.71 -1.40 5.33
N PHE A 185 -9.82 -0.46 5.65
CA PHE A 185 -8.55 -0.82 6.28
C PHE A 185 -8.66 -0.72 7.80
N ALA A 186 -7.85 -1.50 8.52
CA ALA A 186 -7.69 -1.36 9.97
C ALA A 186 -6.21 -1.28 10.34
N ILE A 187 -5.85 -0.31 11.18
CA ILE A 187 -4.48 -0.04 11.66
C ILE A 187 -4.55 0.53 13.09
N GLY A 188 -3.45 0.46 13.84
CA GLY A 188 -3.24 1.14 15.11
C GLY A 188 -1.76 1.22 15.43
N ASP A 189 -1.41 1.84 16.54
CA ASP A 189 -0.06 1.76 17.11
C ASP A 189 1.02 2.25 16.11
N TRP A 190 0.74 3.35 15.41
CA TRP A 190 1.53 3.84 14.28
C TRP A 190 2.37 5.09 14.55
N GLY A 191 2.01 5.97 15.48
CA GLY A 191 2.54 7.34 15.56
C GLY A 191 3.97 7.53 16.13
N GLY A 192 4.99 6.94 15.52
CA GLY A 192 6.38 6.92 16.00
C GLY A 192 7.37 7.85 15.28
N LEU A 193 6.89 8.76 14.43
CA LEU A 193 7.69 9.77 13.74
C LEU A 193 7.94 11.01 14.62
N ASP A 194 9.00 11.76 14.29
CA ASP A 194 9.34 13.02 14.98
C ASP A 194 8.33 14.12 14.60
N GLY A 195 7.34 14.32 15.47
CA GLY A 195 6.41 15.44 15.41
C GLY A 195 6.85 16.66 16.21
N THR A 196 8.14 16.78 16.60
CA THR A 196 8.58 17.83 17.52
C THR A 196 9.05 19.12 16.86
N LEU A 197 8.53 20.22 17.37
CA LEU A 197 9.36 21.41 17.59
C LEU A 197 10.00 21.30 18.98
N ASN A 198 11.10 22.02 19.25
CA ASN A 198 11.71 22.04 20.58
C ASN A 198 10.63 22.21 21.68
N PRO A 199 10.40 21.20 22.54
CA PRO A 199 9.12 21.03 23.20
C PRO A 199 8.74 22.21 24.10
N ILE A 200 7.56 22.75 23.82
CA ILE A 200 6.89 23.76 24.64
C ILE A 200 6.53 23.14 26.00
N GLU A 201 6.42 23.97 27.04
CA GLU A 201 6.14 23.51 28.43
C GLU A 201 7.21 22.56 29.03
N GLY A 202 8.36 22.32 28.37
CA GLY A 202 9.49 21.55 28.90
C GLY A 202 9.31 20.02 28.87
N ARG A 203 8.40 19.53 28.03
CA ARG A 203 8.07 18.11 27.85
C ARG A 203 9.23 17.35 27.13
N PRO A 204 9.32 16.00 27.23
CA PRO A 204 10.29 15.22 26.46
C PRO A 204 9.80 15.00 25.02
N ASN A 205 10.67 15.23 24.02
CA ASN A 205 10.40 15.01 22.59
C ASN A 205 9.74 13.64 22.28
N LEU A 206 8.83 13.62 21.27
CA LEU A 206 8.47 12.42 20.51
C LEU A 206 9.73 11.68 20.06
N VAL A 207 9.59 10.39 19.86
CA VAL A 207 10.69 9.60 19.32
C VAL A 207 10.88 9.91 17.86
N ALA A 208 12.11 10.25 17.50
CA ALA A 208 12.56 10.30 16.13
C ALA A 208 13.31 9.02 15.76
N TYR A 209 12.92 8.40 14.65
CA TYR A 209 13.85 7.60 13.82
C TYR A 209 15.14 8.38 13.54
N PRO A 210 16.26 7.75 13.12
CA PRO A 210 17.59 8.36 13.06
C PRO A 210 17.77 9.67 12.24
N ALA A 211 16.70 10.21 11.66
CA ALA A 211 16.62 11.52 11.01
C ALA A 211 16.28 12.70 11.95
N GLY A 212 15.81 12.48 13.19
CA GLY A 212 15.45 13.58 14.12
C GLY A 212 16.41 13.77 15.31
N THR A 213 16.11 14.76 16.16
CA THR A 213 17.18 15.44 16.93
C THR A 213 17.50 14.87 18.32
N LYS A 214 16.57 14.14 18.97
CA LYS A 214 16.77 13.51 20.30
C LYS A 214 15.93 12.23 20.44
N ALA A 215 16.33 11.34 21.34
CA ALA A 215 15.60 10.12 21.65
C ALA A 215 14.70 10.30 22.90
N GLY A 216 13.38 10.09 22.73
CA GLY A 216 12.39 10.07 23.81
C GLY A 216 12.39 8.79 24.67
N PRO A 217 11.62 8.75 25.75
CA PRO A 217 11.57 7.61 26.67
C PRO A 217 10.76 6.41 26.13
N SER A 218 11.48 5.36 25.74
CA SER A 218 11.01 3.96 25.62
C SER A 218 9.96 3.62 24.54
N VAL A 219 10.41 3.49 23.28
CA VAL A 219 9.70 2.77 22.18
C VAL A 219 10.29 1.38 21.88
N PHE A 220 10.85 0.73 22.89
CA PHE A 220 11.48 -0.59 22.74
C PHE A 220 10.91 -1.57 23.76
N PRO A 221 10.39 -2.73 23.34
CA PRO A 221 9.90 -3.75 24.27
C PRO A 221 11.06 -4.17 25.17
N ARG A 222 10.78 -4.42 26.46
CA ARG A 222 11.84 -4.73 27.44
C ARG A 222 12.62 -6.01 27.07
N THR A 223 11.98 -6.92 26.33
CA THR A 223 12.52 -8.16 25.75
C THR A 223 11.68 -8.57 24.54
N ARG A 224 12.27 -9.24 23.53
CA ARG A 224 11.50 -9.91 22.46
C ARG A 224 11.14 -11.35 22.86
N TYR A 225 9.86 -11.71 22.81
CA TYR A 225 9.37 -13.00 23.35
C TYR A 225 9.87 -14.24 22.59
N ASN A 226 10.28 -14.06 21.33
CA ASN A 226 10.70 -15.15 20.46
C ASN A 226 12.16 -15.62 20.63
N LYS A 227 12.82 -15.23 21.71
CA LYS A 227 14.19 -15.64 22.07
C LYS A 227 14.15 -16.40 23.40
N GLN A 228 14.81 -17.55 23.49
CA GLN A 228 14.71 -18.43 24.67
C GLN A 228 15.10 -17.69 25.98
N HIS A 229 14.12 -17.55 26.88
CA HIS A 229 14.21 -16.84 28.17
C HIS A 229 15.10 -17.54 29.24
N THR A 230 16.19 -18.21 28.85
CA THR A 230 17.11 -18.95 29.75
C THR A 230 18.46 -18.26 29.95
N LYS A 231 18.79 -17.25 29.13
CA LYS A 231 19.86 -16.27 29.39
C LYS A 231 19.36 -14.88 28.99
N LEU A 232 19.67 -13.88 29.81
CA LEU A 232 19.34 -12.47 29.58
C LEU A 232 19.78 -12.02 28.18
N LEU A 233 18.82 -11.91 27.28
CA LEU A 233 18.98 -11.26 25.99
C LEU A 233 18.73 -9.77 26.20
N CYS A 234 19.67 -8.94 25.76
CA CYS A 234 19.53 -7.51 25.50
C CYS A 234 18.53 -6.74 26.38
N ASN A 235 19.00 -6.14 27.47
CA ASN A 235 18.15 -5.25 28.25
C ASN A 235 17.78 -3.98 27.45
N HIS A 236 16.73 -3.28 27.89
CA HIS A 236 16.23 -2.07 27.22
C HIS A 236 17.31 -1.05 26.82
N LYS A 237 18.35 -0.82 27.64
CA LYS A 237 19.45 0.10 27.29
C LYS A 237 20.31 -0.42 26.14
N GLN A 238 20.53 -1.74 26.07
CA GLN A 238 21.25 -2.37 24.95
C GLN A 238 20.44 -2.31 23.65
N PHE A 239 19.11 -2.42 23.73
CA PHE A 239 18.24 -2.30 22.54
C PHE A 239 18.18 -0.84 22.05
N VAL A 240 18.07 0.12 22.97
CA VAL A 240 18.22 1.56 22.67
C VAL A 240 19.58 1.87 22.03
N GLU A 241 20.65 1.16 22.43
CA GLU A 241 21.98 1.33 21.82
C GLU A 241 22.07 0.72 20.40
N CYS A 242 21.44 -0.44 20.16
CA CYS A 242 21.26 -0.96 18.80
C CYS A 242 20.63 0.08 17.88
N TYR A 243 19.58 0.74 18.36
CA TYR A 243 18.86 1.77 17.62
C TYR A 243 19.71 3.03 17.38
N LYS A 244 20.25 3.64 18.44
CA LYS A 244 21.10 4.85 18.36
C LYS A 244 22.29 4.68 17.42
N THR A 245 22.80 3.46 17.30
CA THR A 245 23.94 3.14 16.44
C THR A 245 23.54 2.56 15.08
N MET A 246 22.25 2.50 14.74
CA MET A 246 21.71 1.89 13.51
C MET A 246 22.25 0.47 13.27
N GLY A 247 22.26 -0.34 14.33
CA GLY A 247 22.79 -1.70 14.35
C GLY A 247 24.32 -1.82 14.41
N ARG A 248 25.09 -0.72 14.42
CA ARG A 248 26.57 -0.77 14.46
C ARG A 248 27.12 -1.27 15.79
N MET A 249 26.46 -0.94 16.90
CA MET A 249 26.72 -1.49 18.24
C MET A 249 25.44 -2.17 18.74
N CYS A 250 25.21 -3.38 18.26
CA CYS A 250 24.07 -4.18 18.70
C CYS A 250 24.53 -5.58 19.14
N ASP A 251 24.06 -6.01 20.32
CA ASP A 251 24.25 -7.39 20.75
C ASP A 251 23.41 -8.31 19.83
N PRO A 252 23.99 -9.35 19.20
CA PRO A 252 23.23 -10.28 18.36
C PRO A 252 22.02 -10.92 19.06
N GLY A 253 22.01 -10.96 20.40
CA GLY A 253 20.89 -11.38 21.22
C GLY A 253 19.68 -10.45 21.19
N CYS A 254 19.84 -9.15 20.87
CA CYS A 254 18.74 -8.18 20.79
C CYS A 254 17.71 -8.54 19.72
N GLY A 255 18.14 -9.17 18.62
CA GLY A 255 17.27 -9.45 17.48
C GLY A 255 16.76 -8.20 16.75
N PHE A 256 17.43 -7.05 16.90
CA PHE A 256 17.16 -5.83 16.14
C PHE A 256 17.44 -6.07 14.64
N VAL A 257 16.51 -5.69 13.77
CA VAL A 257 16.59 -5.86 12.32
C VAL A 257 16.74 -4.49 11.67
N LYS A 258 17.98 -4.12 11.39
CA LYS A 258 18.33 -2.89 10.67
C LYS A 258 17.62 -2.83 9.31
N GLY A 259 17.10 -1.66 8.95
CA GLY A 259 16.27 -1.43 7.77
C GLY A 259 14.79 -1.77 7.99
N ILE A 260 14.40 -2.31 9.15
CA ILE A 260 12.99 -2.56 9.54
C ILE A 260 12.69 -1.88 10.87
N ASP A 261 13.44 -2.19 11.93
CA ASP A 261 13.22 -1.64 13.29
C ASP A 261 13.69 -0.18 13.45
N ASP A 262 14.32 0.41 12.43
CA ASP A 262 14.77 1.81 12.39
C ASP A 262 13.87 2.73 11.53
N GLN A 263 12.84 2.18 10.87
CA GLN A 263 11.86 2.90 10.06
C GLN A 263 10.47 2.22 9.94
N PRO A 264 9.94 1.51 10.97
CA PRO A 264 8.76 0.65 10.83
C PRO A 264 7.48 1.38 10.39
N GLN A 265 7.13 2.54 10.98
CA GLN A 265 5.97 3.32 10.53
C GLN A 265 6.06 3.68 9.03
N THR A 266 7.22 4.13 8.56
CA THR A 266 7.41 4.51 7.14
C THR A 266 7.23 3.34 6.19
N LEU A 267 7.65 2.14 6.60
CA LEU A 267 7.45 0.91 5.83
C LEU A 267 5.97 0.53 5.77
N VAL A 268 5.28 0.50 6.92
CA VAL A 268 3.85 0.21 6.98
C VAL A 268 3.03 1.23 6.20
N ALA A 269 3.31 2.53 6.35
CA ALA A 269 2.66 3.58 5.56
C ALA A 269 2.90 3.44 4.05
N SER A 270 4.06 2.89 3.64
CA SER A 270 4.34 2.62 2.22
C SER A 270 3.50 1.46 1.68
N SER A 271 3.38 0.35 2.42
CA SER A 271 2.50 -0.76 2.00
C SER A 271 1.01 -0.41 2.11
N PHE A 272 0.63 0.40 3.10
CA PHE A 272 -0.72 0.95 3.28
C PHE A 272 -1.14 1.80 2.07
N LYS A 273 -0.29 2.75 1.64
CA LYS A 273 -0.52 3.57 0.43
C LYS A 273 -0.58 2.72 -0.84
N ALA A 274 0.33 1.77 -1.01
CA ALA A 274 0.33 0.88 -2.18
C ALA A 274 -0.96 0.03 -2.27
N ARG A 275 -1.48 -0.46 -1.14
CA ARG A 275 -2.76 -1.16 -1.10
C ARG A 275 -3.93 -0.23 -1.35
N ALA A 276 -3.95 0.95 -0.71
CA ALA A 276 -5.02 1.94 -0.85
C ALA A 276 -5.21 2.39 -2.31
N ALA A 277 -4.11 2.65 -3.03
CA ALA A 277 -4.13 3.02 -4.44
C ALA A 277 -4.73 1.91 -5.34
N LYS A 278 -4.61 0.64 -4.93
CA LYS A 278 -5.15 -0.52 -5.65
C LYS A 278 -6.63 -0.78 -5.38
N VAL A 279 -7.07 -0.69 -4.12
CA VAL A 279 -8.41 -1.15 -3.70
C VAL A 279 -9.37 -0.05 -3.24
N ASN A 280 -8.87 1.19 -3.11
CA ASN A 280 -9.65 2.40 -2.80
C ASN A 280 -10.60 2.23 -1.59
N PRO A 281 -10.08 2.03 -0.36
CA PRO A 281 -10.89 1.79 0.83
C PRO A 281 -11.93 2.89 1.06
N GLN A 282 -13.09 2.53 1.59
CA GLN A 282 -14.19 3.45 1.86
C GLN A 282 -13.87 4.33 3.07
N PHE A 283 -13.34 3.71 4.13
CA PHE A 283 -12.84 4.35 5.34
C PHE A 283 -11.76 3.48 5.99
N ILE A 284 -11.10 4.03 7.01
CA ILE A 284 -10.07 3.41 7.82
C ILE A 284 -10.59 3.29 9.26
N LEU A 285 -10.41 2.13 9.87
CA LEU A 285 -10.56 1.91 11.31
C LEU A 285 -9.20 2.10 11.98
N ASN A 286 -9.16 2.93 13.01
CA ASN A 286 -7.94 3.28 13.72
C ASN A 286 -8.07 2.93 15.21
N VAL A 287 -7.32 1.92 15.68
CA VAL A 287 -7.47 1.33 17.03
C VAL A 287 -6.68 2.04 18.14
N GLY A 288 -6.23 3.28 17.90
CA GLY A 288 -5.54 4.10 18.89
C GLY A 288 -4.01 3.90 18.92
N ASP A 289 -3.38 4.53 19.90
CA ASP A 289 -1.95 4.83 19.95
C ASP A 289 -1.49 5.59 18.69
N ASN A 290 -2.19 6.71 18.48
CA ASN A 290 -2.07 7.60 17.34
C ASN A 290 -0.78 8.43 17.38
N PHE A 291 -0.28 8.75 18.59
CA PHE A 291 0.97 9.51 18.78
C PHE A 291 1.78 8.99 20.00
N TYR A 292 2.96 8.43 19.74
CA TYR A 292 3.87 7.96 20.79
C TYR A 292 4.80 9.08 21.28
N TRP A 293 5.23 9.08 22.55
CA TRP A 293 4.99 8.09 23.60
C TRP A 293 3.87 8.52 24.58
N GLY A 294 3.15 9.60 24.27
CA GLY A 294 2.22 10.23 25.20
C GLY A 294 1.22 11.19 24.55
N GLY A 295 0.79 10.94 23.31
CA GLY A 295 -0.23 11.76 22.66
C GLY A 295 0.31 13.10 22.17
N ILE A 296 -0.50 14.15 22.31
CA ILE A 296 -0.11 15.52 21.94
C ILE A 296 0.73 16.15 23.06
N GLU A 297 1.86 16.76 22.70
CA GLU A 297 2.85 17.38 23.60
C GLU A 297 2.39 18.73 24.19
N LYS A 298 1.14 18.80 24.65
CA LYS A 298 0.57 19.96 25.33
C LYS A 298 -0.27 19.54 26.53
N THR A 299 -0.43 20.43 27.50
CA THR A 299 -1.38 20.23 28.59
C THR A 299 -2.83 20.31 28.10
N CYS A 300 -3.65 19.34 28.52
CA CYS A 300 -5.10 19.34 28.32
C CYS A 300 -5.77 20.63 28.82
N GLY A 301 -6.92 21.01 28.25
CA GLY A 301 -7.65 22.22 28.61
C GLY A 301 -7.71 23.30 27.53
N THR A 302 -7.29 23.00 26.30
CA THR A 302 -7.44 23.94 25.18
C THR A 302 -8.91 23.89 24.71
N PRO A 303 -9.60 25.04 24.49
CA PRO A 303 -11.00 25.02 24.06
C PRO A 303 -11.21 24.20 22.78
N MET A 304 -12.28 23.40 22.71
CA MET A 304 -12.54 22.49 21.58
C MET A 304 -12.73 23.20 20.22
N THR A 305 -12.98 24.51 20.24
CA THR A 305 -13.05 25.38 19.05
C THR A 305 -11.68 25.85 18.53
N GLU A 306 -10.60 25.48 19.20
CA GLU A 306 -9.23 25.94 18.95
C GLU A 306 -8.25 24.77 18.85
N LEU A 307 -7.27 24.90 17.96
CA LEU A 307 -6.09 24.03 17.98
C LEU A 307 -4.86 24.77 18.50
N ALA A 308 -4.14 24.09 19.38
CA ALA A 308 -2.76 24.41 19.64
C ALA A 308 -1.89 24.09 18.41
N TYR A 309 -0.87 24.92 18.17
CA TYR A 309 0.04 24.74 17.05
C TYR A 309 0.81 23.41 17.12
N VAL A 310 1.18 22.97 18.32
CA VAL A 310 1.81 21.66 18.56
C VAL A 310 0.94 20.51 18.01
N THR A 311 -0.38 20.58 18.21
CA THR A 311 -1.35 19.63 17.65
C THR A 311 -1.23 19.58 16.13
N HIS A 312 -1.40 20.72 15.46
CA HIS A 312 -1.35 20.80 14.00
C HIS A 312 0.00 20.27 13.46
N HIS A 313 1.11 20.63 14.10
CA HIS A 313 2.43 20.17 13.67
C HIS A 313 2.62 18.66 13.84
N GLN A 314 2.20 18.08 14.97
CA GLN A 314 2.23 16.62 15.17
C GLN A 314 1.38 15.89 14.13
N PHE A 315 0.15 16.35 13.88
CA PHE A 315 -0.70 15.78 12.84
C PHE A 315 -0.06 15.91 11.45
N ASP A 316 0.52 17.05 11.08
CA ASP A 316 1.23 17.21 9.80
C ASP A 316 2.37 16.20 9.63
N GLN A 317 3.24 16.06 10.63
CA GLN A 317 4.46 15.23 10.52
C GLN A 317 4.19 13.72 10.65
N VAL A 318 3.23 13.33 11.50
CA VAL A 318 3.03 11.92 11.88
C VAL A 318 1.83 11.29 11.15
N PHE A 319 0.88 12.09 10.68
CA PHE A 319 -0.36 11.63 10.02
C PHE A 319 -0.54 12.15 8.59
N GLU A 320 -0.64 13.47 8.37
CA GLU A 320 -1.06 14.06 7.08
C GLU A 320 0.01 13.92 5.98
N SER A 321 1.30 14.12 6.31
CA SER A 321 2.40 13.88 5.36
C SER A 321 2.68 12.40 5.10
N VAL A 322 2.21 11.51 5.99
CA VAL A 322 2.53 10.07 5.99
C VAL A 322 1.48 9.26 5.23
N TYR A 323 0.20 9.48 5.53
CA TYR A 323 -0.95 8.68 5.04
C TYR A 323 -1.80 9.44 4.02
N ASN A 324 -1.16 9.99 2.98
CA ASN A 324 -1.79 10.70 1.86
C ASN A 324 -1.68 9.91 0.54
N GLY A 325 -2.29 10.45 -0.52
CA GLY A 325 -2.22 9.97 -1.88
C GLY A 325 -3.43 9.12 -2.33
N PRO A 326 -3.32 8.50 -3.52
CA PRO A 326 -4.42 7.79 -4.16
C PRO A 326 -5.06 6.74 -3.25
N GLY A 327 -6.37 6.85 -3.06
CA GLY A 327 -7.15 5.95 -2.21
C GLY A 327 -7.12 6.26 -0.71
N LEU A 328 -6.40 7.30 -0.24
CA LEU A 328 -6.40 7.77 1.15
C LEU A 328 -6.82 9.24 1.34
N ASP A 329 -6.56 10.09 0.34
CA ASP A 329 -6.96 11.50 0.38
C ASP A 329 -8.49 11.63 0.54
N GLY A 330 -8.93 12.40 1.54
CA GLY A 330 -10.34 12.59 1.88
C GLY A 330 -11.08 11.35 2.41
N LYS A 331 -10.40 10.23 2.70
CA LYS A 331 -11.03 9.01 3.24
C LYS A 331 -11.17 9.06 4.76
N PRO A 332 -12.36 8.87 5.34
CA PRO A 332 -12.55 8.93 6.79
C PRO A 332 -11.68 7.94 7.59
N TRP A 333 -11.08 8.41 8.67
CA TRP A 333 -10.37 7.63 9.70
C TRP A 333 -11.21 7.64 10.98
N LEU A 334 -11.93 6.54 11.23
CA LEU A 334 -12.74 6.35 12.43
C LEU A 334 -11.79 5.89 13.55
N SER A 335 -11.54 6.73 14.54
CA SER A 335 -10.50 6.51 15.56
C SER A 335 -11.04 6.28 16.96
N VAL A 336 -10.24 5.61 17.79
CA VAL A 336 -10.28 5.65 19.27
C VAL A 336 -8.96 6.21 19.83
N LEU A 337 -8.92 6.47 21.14
CA LEU A 337 -7.70 6.79 21.89
C LEU A 337 -7.09 5.49 22.45
N GLY A 338 -5.77 5.33 22.31
CA GLY A 338 -4.99 4.33 23.03
C GLY A 338 -4.41 4.86 24.35
N ASN A 339 -3.69 4.02 25.11
CA ASN A 339 -3.17 4.44 26.41
C ASN A 339 -2.05 5.49 26.26
N HIS A 340 -1.29 5.46 25.16
CA HIS A 340 -0.34 6.53 24.87
C HIS A 340 -1.05 7.84 24.48
N ASP A 341 -2.20 7.78 23.80
CA ASP A 341 -2.96 8.98 23.44
C ASP A 341 -3.54 9.74 24.64
N TRP A 342 -4.01 8.99 25.65
CA TRP A 342 -4.39 9.51 26.97
C TRP A 342 -3.22 10.08 27.78
N GLY A 343 -1.99 9.96 27.27
CA GLY A 343 -0.78 10.56 27.82
C GLY A 343 0.31 9.58 28.23
N GLY A 344 0.08 8.27 28.10
CA GLY A 344 1.04 7.20 28.37
C GLY A 344 1.37 7.05 29.85
N ARG A 345 2.13 8.00 30.41
CA ARG A 345 2.52 8.05 31.84
C ARG A 345 2.11 9.38 32.51
N VAL A 346 1.46 10.26 31.76
CA VAL A 346 1.17 11.66 32.12
C VAL A 346 -0.24 12.00 31.62
N PHE A 347 -1.28 11.74 32.43
CA PHE A 347 -2.68 11.83 31.98
C PHE A 347 -3.09 13.25 31.54
N ASN A 348 -2.33 14.28 31.93
CA ASN A 348 -2.56 15.66 31.54
C ASN A 348 -1.82 16.08 30.25
N ASN A 349 -1.68 15.15 29.31
CA ASN A 349 -1.30 15.42 27.92
C ASN A 349 -2.54 15.76 27.06
N GLY A 350 -2.35 16.19 25.83
CA GLY A 350 -3.38 16.82 25.00
C GLY A 350 -4.31 15.83 24.27
N TRP A 351 -4.92 14.89 24.99
CA TRP A 351 -5.90 13.95 24.43
C TRP A 351 -7.15 14.68 23.90
N ASP A 352 -7.54 15.78 24.55
CA ASP A 352 -8.59 16.72 24.13
C ASP A 352 -8.32 17.31 22.74
N GLN A 353 -7.04 17.52 22.41
CA GLN A 353 -6.61 18.07 21.13
C GLN A 353 -6.65 17.06 19.97
N GLN A 354 -6.52 15.75 20.24
CA GLN A 354 -6.82 14.73 19.22
C GLN A 354 -8.31 14.69 18.88
N ILE A 355 -9.17 14.93 19.87
CA ILE A 355 -10.63 15.04 19.68
C ILE A 355 -10.96 16.31 18.91
N ALA A 356 -10.40 17.47 19.30
CA ALA A 356 -10.62 18.76 18.64
C ALA A 356 -10.17 18.77 17.15
N TYR A 357 -9.17 17.97 16.78
CA TYR A 357 -8.71 17.84 15.38
C TYR A 357 -9.80 17.33 14.42
N THR A 358 -10.83 16.64 14.93
CA THR A 358 -12.01 16.17 14.16
C THR A 358 -12.71 17.29 13.40
N TRP A 359 -12.75 18.52 13.93
CA TRP A 359 -13.37 19.67 13.25
C TRP A 359 -12.39 20.51 12.41
N GLN A 360 -11.14 20.04 12.22
CA GLN A 360 -10.14 20.66 11.34
C GLN A 360 -9.79 19.81 10.12
N SER A 361 -9.78 18.49 10.28
CA SER A 361 -9.55 17.54 9.20
C SER A 361 -10.84 17.26 8.42
N ASP A 362 -10.73 17.04 7.11
CA ASP A 362 -11.84 16.50 6.31
C ASP A 362 -11.98 14.97 6.46
N ARG A 363 -10.97 14.33 7.09
CA ARG A 363 -10.80 12.88 7.14
C ARG A 363 -10.63 12.29 8.55
N TRP A 364 -10.06 13.01 9.52
CA TRP A 364 -9.95 12.53 10.90
C TRP A 364 -11.30 12.53 11.63
N ARG A 365 -11.73 11.41 12.23
CA ARG A 365 -12.95 11.31 13.04
C ARG A 365 -12.66 10.69 14.41
N LEU A 366 -12.63 11.53 15.43
CA LEU A 366 -12.53 11.17 16.85
C LEU A 366 -13.36 12.18 17.67
N PRO A 367 -14.71 12.14 17.62
CA PRO A 367 -15.55 13.18 18.20
C PRO A 367 -15.71 13.09 19.73
N ALA A 368 -15.37 11.95 20.33
CA ALA A 368 -15.49 11.67 21.75
C ALA A 368 -14.61 10.46 22.13
N ALA A 369 -14.51 10.12 23.42
CA ALA A 369 -13.77 8.93 23.88
C ALA A 369 -14.44 7.62 23.42
N TYR A 370 -15.77 7.56 23.47
CA TYR A 370 -16.57 6.47 22.89
C TYR A 370 -17.76 7.05 22.12
N TRP A 371 -18.07 6.46 20.96
CA TRP A 371 -19.03 7.00 19.99
C TRP A 371 -19.40 5.93 18.95
N SER A 372 -20.40 6.17 18.10
CA SER A 372 -20.78 5.22 17.04
C SER A 372 -20.87 5.84 15.64
N GLN A 373 -20.66 5.02 14.62
CA GLN A 373 -20.84 5.37 13.21
C GLN A 373 -21.83 4.36 12.59
N HIS A 374 -22.96 4.86 12.10
CA HIS A 374 -23.85 4.10 11.21
C HIS A 374 -23.35 4.23 9.76
N VAL A 375 -23.37 3.14 9.00
CA VAL A 375 -22.92 3.09 7.60
C VAL A 375 -23.99 2.43 6.73
N ASN A 376 -24.49 3.17 5.75
CA ASN A 376 -25.47 2.72 4.77
C ASN A 376 -24.77 2.38 3.45
N PHE A 377 -24.75 1.10 3.06
CA PHE A 377 -24.31 0.67 1.72
C PHE A 377 -25.51 0.69 0.77
N VAL A 378 -25.84 1.88 0.29
CA VAL A 378 -27.15 2.25 -0.29
C VAL A 378 -27.57 1.31 -1.42
N ASP A 379 -26.76 1.19 -2.47
CA ASP A 379 -27.12 0.38 -3.64
C ASP A 379 -26.89 -1.13 -3.42
N ALA A 380 -26.12 -1.51 -2.40
CA ALA A 380 -25.90 -2.90 -2.00
C ALA A 380 -26.94 -3.42 -0.98
N GLY A 381 -27.82 -2.55 -0.48
CA GLY A 381 -28.96 -2.90 0.36
C GLY A 381 -28.57 -3.52 1.71
N PHE A 382 -27.52 -3.01 2.36
CA PHE A 382 -27.15 -3.41 3.71
C PHE A 382 -26.55 -2.27 4.54
N THR A 383 -26.51 -2.48 5.85
CA THR A 383 -26.10 -1.50 6.87
C THR A 383 -25.06 -2.09 7.80
N MET A 384 -24.27 -1.23 8.44
CA MET A 384 -23.28 -1.62 9.44
C MET A 384 -23.24 -0.59 10.56
N ASP A 385 -23.32 -1.06 11.81
CA ASP A 385 -23.03 -0.26 12.99
C ASP A 385 -21.62 -0.53 13.49
N ILE A 386 -20.86 0.54 13.71
CA ILE A 386 -19.50 0.49 14.25
C ILE A 386 -19.48 1.24 15.58
N PHE A 387 -19.18 0.53 16.66
CA PHE A 387 -19.10 1.05 18.02
C PHE A 387 -17.63 1.26 18.40
N MET A 388 -17.24 2.53 18.59
CA MET A 388 -15.90 2.95 18.97
C MET A 388 -15.84 3.05 20.50
N VAL A 389 -14.92 2.32 21.12
CA VAL A 389 -14.96 1.97 22.56
C VAL A 389 -13.62 2.29 23.23
N ASP A 390 -13.66 3.05 24.32
CA ASP A 390 -12.48 3.39 25.13
C ASP A 390 -12.22 2.29 26.18
N SER A 391 -11.12 1.57 26.00
CA SER A 391 -10.72 0.47 26.88
C SER A 391 -9.64 0.82 27.93
N ASN A 392 -9.27 2.10 28.07
CA ASN A 392 -8.02 2.53 28.70
C ASN A 392 -8.00 2.43 30.23
N ALA A 393 -9.14 2.10 30.86
CA ALA A 393 -9.19 1.68 32.26
C ALA A 393 -8.33 0.43 32.57
N GLN A 394 -7.87 -0.30 31.54
CA GLN A 394 -6.91 -1.40 31.69
C GLN A 394 -5.47 -0.97 31.97
N ASP A 395 -5.09 0.27 31.64
CA ASP A 395 -3.78 0.85 32.00
C ASP A 395 -3.85 1.65 33.31
N ALA A 396 -5.04 2.17 33.64
CA ALA A 396 -5.28 3.01 34.81
C ALA A 396 -5.28 2.19 36.13
N GLU A 397 -4.10 2.04 36.72
CA GLU A 397 -3.87 1.35 38.00
C GLU A 397 -3.59 2.30 39.17
N ASP A 398 -3.44 1.76 40.39
CA ASP A 398 -3.15 2.59 41.57
C ASP A 398 -1.82 3.35 41.36
N PRO A 399 -1.68 4.64 41.74
CA PRO A 399 -0.54 5.46 41.33
C PRO A 399 0.84 4.92 41.73
N GLU A 400 0.92 4.10 42.77
CA GLU A 400 2.13 3.43 43.25
C GLU A 400 2.42 2.08 42.54
N LEU A 401 1.45 1.53 41.80
CA LEU A 401 1.58 0.30 41.00
C LEU A 401 2.04 0.63 39.57
N ASP A 402 3.10 -0.06 39.14
CA ASP A 402 3.95 0.28 37.98
C ASP A 402 4.00 1.80 37.66
N PRO A 403 4.57 2.61 38.57
CA PRO A 403 4.56 4.08 38.45
C PRO A 403 5.40 4.59 37.27
N GLU A 404 6.02 3.68 36.52
CA GLU A 404 6.80 3.93 35.31
C GLU A 404 5.99 3.71 34.02
N HIS A 405 4.84 3.03 34.03
CA HIS A 405 4.12 2.66 32.80
C HIS A 405 2.63 3.00 32.82
N ASN A 406 2.01 2.99 34.00
CA ASN A 406 0.62 3.38 34.25
C ASN A 406 0.37 4.88 33.93
N VAL A 407 -0.68 5.19 33.17
CA VAL A 407 -1.16 6.56 32.87
C VAL A 407 -1.44 7.39 34.13
N CYS A 408 -1.88 6.75 35.22
CA CYS A 408 -2.10 7.33 36.54
C CYS A 408 -0.87 7.25 37.47
N GLY A 409 0.31 6.85 36.98
CA GLY A 409 1.51 6.61 37.78
C GLY A 409 2.09 7.87 38.44
N ILE A 410 2.46 7.75 39.72
CA ILE A 410 2.90 8.87 40.56
C ILE A 410 4.25 9.48 40.17
N LYS A 411 5.07 8.79 39.37
CA LYS A 411 6.46 9.21 39.10
C LYS A 411 6.58 10.30 38.02
N HIS A 412 5.72 10.24 37.00
CA HIS A 412 5.84 11.09 35.79
C HIS A 412 4.75 12.15 35.70
N ASN A 413 3.58 11.91 36.29
CA ASN A 413 2.53 12.93 36.41
C ASN A 413 3.03 14.11 37.27
N PRO A 414 2.97 15.36 36.78
CA PRO A 414 3.44 16.53 37.54
C PRO A 414 2.54 16.82 38.74
N ALA A 415 3.11 17.45 39.77
CA ALA A 415 2.35 17.93 40.92
C ALA A 415 1.29 18.95 40.47
N GLY A 416 0.00 18.65 40.72
CA GLY A 416 -1.13 19.46 40.27
C GLY A 416 -1.64 19.14 38.86
N ALA A 417 -1.25 18.01 38.26
CA ALA A 417 -1.87 17.49 37.03
C ALA A 417 -3.41 17.44 37.15
N ASN A 418 -4.12 18.02 36.18
CA ASN A 418 -5.57 18.19 36.19
C ASN A 418 -6.08 18.43 34.75
N CYS A 419 -7.17 17.76 34.34
CA CYS A 419 -7.91 17.95 33.07
C CYS A 419 -9.42 18.19 33.27
N GLU A 420 -9.86 18.64 34.44
CA GLU A 420 -11.27 18.89 34.81
C GLU A 420 -11.99 19.81 33.82
N SER A 421 -11.27 20.78 33.24
CA SER A 421 -11.79 21.70 32.21
C SER A 421 -12.27 21.01 30.93
N GLN A 422 -11.83 19.77 30.69
CA GLN A 422 -12.28 18.91 29.60
C GLN A 422 -13.07 17.68 30.11
N GLY A 423 -13.47 17.68 31.38
CA GLY A 423 -14.14 16.55 32.04
C GLY A 423 -13.22 15.38 32.43
N GLY A 424 -11.91 15.53 32.26
CA GLY A 424 -10.90 14.52 32.58
C GLY A 424 -10.59 14.39 34.09
N PRO A 425 -9.58 13.58 34.47
CA PRO A 425 -9.17 13.44 35.85
C PRO A 425 -8.72 14.76 36.48
N THR A 426 -9.11 15.01 37.73
CA THR A 426 -8.76 16.24 38.46
C THR A 426 -7.43 16.16 39.21
N SER A 427 -6.92 14.94 39.43
CA SER A 427 -5.66 14.65 40.11
C SER A 427 -5.18 13.21 39.84
N VAL A 428 -3.90 12.95 40.12
CA VAL A 428 -3.29 11.60 40.13
C VAL A 428 -4.08 10.64 41.04
N ALA A 429 -4.48 11.07 42.23
CA ALA A 429 -5.21 10.25 43.20
C ALA A 429 -6.62 9.84 42.72
N THR A 430 -7.26 10.66 41.88
CA THR A 430 -8.59 10.39 41.30
C THR A 430 -8.53 9.69 39.94
N CYS A 431 -7.36 9.64 39.30
CA CYS A 431 -7.19 9.18 37.92
C CYS A 431 -7.74 7.77 37.66
N LYS A 432 -7.37 6.79 38.48
CA LYS A 432 -7.91 5.42 38.37
C LYS A 432 -9.43 5.40 38.48
N ALA A 433 -9.98 5.98 39.56
CA ALA A 433 -11.42 5.98 39.80
C ALA A 433 -12.20 6.65 38.64
N TRP A 434 -11.63 7.68 38.02
CA TRP A 434 -12.19 8.36 36.86
C TRP A 434 -12.21 7.47 35.60
N PHE A 435 -11.09 6.82 35.25
CA PHE A 435 -11.04 5.92 34.09
C PHE A 435 -11.99 4.72 34.26
N TRP A 436 -12.09 4.15 35.46
CA TRP A 436 -13.00 3.04 35.73
C TRP A 436 -14.49 3.47 35.74
N ASP A 437 -14.81 4.73 36.06
CA ASP A 437 -16.16 5.27 35.90
C ASP A 437 -16.52 5.53 34.43
N LEU A 438 -15.59 6.11 33.65
CA LEU A 438 -15.72 6.25 32.19
C LEU A 438 -15.97 4.88 31.54
N TRP A 439 -15.20 3.87 31.92
CA TRP A 439 -15.33 2.52 31.40
C TRP A 439 -16.68 1.88 31.71
N ARG A 440 -17.17 2.00 32.94
CA ARG A 440 -18.52 1.52 33.31
C ARG A 440 -19.60 2.15 32.44
N LYS A 441 -19.56 3.48 32.26
CA LYS A 441 -20.49 4.21 31.39
C LYS A 441 -20.40 3.74 29.94
N ASN A 442 -19.18 3.51 29.43
CA ASN A 442 -18.97 2.98 28.10
C ASN A 442 -19.54 1.55 27.96
N GLN A 443 -19.37 0.67 28.95
CA GLN A 443 -19.93 -0.68 28.95
C GLN A 443 -21.46 -0.71 29.00
N GLU A 444 -22.07 0.16 29.82
CA GLU A 444 -23.52 0.35 29.89
C GLU A 444 -24.07 0.84 28.54
N TRP A 445 -23.47 1.90 27.98
CA TRP A 445 -23.81 2.43 26.66
C TRP A 445 -23.65 1.39 25.55
N LEU A 446 -22.52 0.67 25.49
CA LEU A 446 -22.26 -0.32 24.45
C LEU A 446 -23.30 -1.45 24.49
N THR A 447 -23.63 -1.93 25.69
CA THR A 447 -24.68 -2.94 25.88
C THR A 447 -26.04 -2.42 25.40
N GLU A 448 -26.35 -1.15 25.69
CA GLU A 448 -27.57 -0.51 25.23
C GLU A 448 -27.61 -0.38 23.69
N GLN A 449 -26.54 0.10 23.05
CA GLN A 449 -26.51 0.28 21.59
C GLN A 449 -26.55 -1.04 20.83
N LEU A 450 -25.78 -2.05 21.25
CA LEU A 450 -25.85 -3.40 20.69
C LEU A 450 -27.28 -3.99 20.83
N SER A 451 -28.01 -3.65 21.90
CA SER A 451 -29.40 -4.11 22.07
C SER A 451 -30.43 -3.40 21.18
N LYS A 452 -30.09 -2.22 20.64
CA LYS A 452 -30.93 -1.39 19.76
C LYS A 452 -30.60 -1.54 18.27
N SER A 453 -29.37 -1.92 17.94
CA SER A 453 -28.90 -2.08 16.56
C SER A 453 -29.76 -3.11 15.81
N THR A 454 -30.18 -2.72 14.61
CA THR A 454 -30.81 -3.60 13.62
C THR A 454 -29.97 -3.69 12.34
N ALA A 455 -28.69 -3.33 12.41
CA ALA A 455 -27.80 -3.35 11.26
C ALA A 455 -27.45 -4.78 10.83
N ASP A 456 -27.14 -4.98 9.56
CA ASP A 456 -26.72 -6.30 9.03
C ASP A 456 -25.37 -6.76 9.59
N TRP A 457 -24.57 -5.83 10.13
CA TRP A 457 -23.30 -6.07 10.80
C TRP A 457 -23.14 -5.19 12.04
N GLN A 458 -22.65 -5.78 13.13
CA GLN A 458 -22.24 -5.06 14.34
C GLN A 458 -20.75 -5.25 14.62
N LEU A 459 -19.99 -4.15 14.58
CA LEU A 459 -18.55 -4.11 14.85
C LEU A 459 -18.25 -3.34 16.14
N ALA A 460 -17.26 -3.79 16.91
CA ALA A 460 -16.68 -3.04 18.01
C ALA A 460 -15.20 -2.78 17.74
N VAL A 461 -14.75 -1.55 17.93
CA VAL A 461 -13.38 -1.08 17.69
C VAL A 461 -12.86 -0.46 18.97
N THR A 462 -11.70 -0.92 19.46
CA THR A 462 -11.17 -0.56 20.78
C THR A 462 -9.66 -0.76 20.81
N HIS A 463 -8.96 -0.22 21.81
CA HIS A 463 -7.49 -0.29 21.84
C HIS A 463 -6.97 -1.62 22.41
N PHE A 464 -7.40 -2.03 23.60
CA PHE A 464 -6.84 -3.20 24.29
C PHE A 464 -7.22 -4.54 23.63
N PRO A 465 -6.33 -5.55 23.66
CA PRO A 465 -6.42 -6.74 22.81
C PRO A 465 -7.42 -7.77 23.33
N CYS A 466 -7.98 -8.54 22.41
CA CYS A 466 -8.84 -9.67 22.76
C CYS A 466 -8.05 -10.91 23.19
N GLY A 467 -8.30 -11.37 24.42
CA GLY A 467 -7.76 -12.62 24.94
C GLY A 467 -6.53 -12.44 25.83
N PHE A 468 -6.70 -12.69 27.13
CA PHE A 468 -5.61 -12.85 28.08
C PHE A 468 -5.31 -14.34 28.30
N GLU A 469 -4.17 -14.85 27.79
CA GLU A 469 -3.69 -16.16 28.22
C GLU A 469 -3.12 -16.08 29.64
N LYS A 470 -3.84 -16.68 30.60
CA LYS A 470 -3.46 -16.80 32.03
C LYS A 470 -2.06 -17.35 32.31
N ASN A 471 -1.37 -17.94 31.33
CA ASN A 471 -0.21 -18.79 31.53
C ASN A 471 1.14 -18.18 31.10
N TYR A 472 1.16 -17.07 30.34
CA TYR A 472 2.44 -16.51 29.84
C TYR A 472 3.13 -15.51 30.78
N TRP A 473 2.51 -15.13 31.91
CA TRP A 473 3.09 -14.19 32.89
C TRP A 473 3.09 -14.67 34.35
N ALA A 474 3.17 -15.98 34.56
CA ALA A 474 3.39 -16.55 35.90
C ALA A 474 4.72 -16.11 36.57
N ALA A 475 5.60 -15.40 35.85
CA ALA A 475 6.87 -14.87 36.34
C ALA A 475 6.75 -13.58 37.19
N TRP A 476 5.62 -12.87 37.14
CA TRP A 476 5.36 -11.69 38.00
C TRP A 476 4.03 -11.79 38.75
N GLN A 477 3.68 -13.00 39.22
CA GLN A 477 2.67 -13.15 40.27
C GLN A 477 3.19 -12.66 41.63
N THR A 478 3.38 -11.34 41.75
CA THR A 478 3.14 -10.62 42.99
C THR A 478 2.36 -9.35 42.71
N TRP A 479 1.04 -9.49 42.79
CA TRP A 479 0.05 -8.44 43.12
C TRP A 479 -0.51 -7.64 41.93
N ALA A 480 -1.39 -8.29 41.16
CA ALA A 480 -2.52 -7.64 40.50
C ALA A 480 -3.80 -8.37 40.93
N VAL A 481 -4.84 -7.61 41.30
CA VAL A 481 -6.01 -8.11 42.02
C VAL A 481 -7.21 -8.23 41.07
N GLY A 482 -7.86 -9.39 41.05
CA GLY A 482 -9.27 -9.51 40.65
C GLY A 482 -9.64 -9.22 39.19
N GLN A 483 -9.78 -10.29 38.39
CA GLN A 483 -10.77 -10.41 37.31
C GLN A 483 -11.06 -9.13 36.46
N HIS A 484 -10.09 -8.64 35.68
CA HIS A 484 -10.31 -7.51 34.75
C HIS A 484 -11.40 -7.87 33.71
N PRO A 485 -12.62 -7.28 33.78
CA PRO A 485 -13.80 -7.91 33.22
C PRO A 485 -14.25 -7.27 31.90
N CYS A 486 -13.56 -7.59 30.80
CA CYS A 486 -14.12 -7.33 29.47
C CYS A 486 -13.91 -8.47 28.48
N PHE A 487 -12.68 -8.74 28.06
CA PHE A 487 -12.48 -9.57 26.85
C PHE A 487 -12.53 -11.10 27.05
N VAL A 488 -12.39 -11.62 28.28
CA VAL A 488 -12.44 -13.08 28.53
C VAL A 488 -13.83 -13.59 28.93
N ALA A 489 -14.74 -12.71 29.38
CA ALA A 489 -16.07 -13.12 29.87
C ALA A 489 -17.24 -12.23 29.40
N ALA A 490 -17.05 -10.92 29.25
CA ALA A 490 -18.13 -10.00 28.89
C ALA A 490 -18.37 -9.97 27.37
N CYS A 491 -17.32 -9.80 26.55
CA CYS A 491 -17.47 -9.73 25.09
C CYS A 491 -18.08 -10.99 24.45
N PRO A 492 -17.70 -12.23 24.84
CA PRO A 492 -18.42 -13.43 24.41
C PRO A 492 -19.91 -13.43 24.84
N ALA A 493 -20.22 -12.92 26.04
CA ALA A 493 -21.60 -12.80 26.50
C ALA A 493 -22.39 -11.72 25.73
N LEU A 494 -21.75 -10.61 25.31
CA LEU A 494 -22.33 -9.57 24.46
C LEU A 494 -22.59 -10.10 23.04
N ALA A 495 -21.65 -10.83 22.43
CA ALA A 495 -21.84 -11.48 21.13
C ALA A 495 -23.01 -12.49 21.17
N LEU A 496 -23.06 -13.32 22.22
CA LEU A 496 -24.17 -14.27 22.43
C LEU A 496 -25.53 -13.55 22.60
N ARG A 497 -25.61 -12.53 23.48
CA ARG A 497 -26.87 -11.85 23.84
C ARG A 497 -27.36 -10.82 22.84
N HIS A 498 -26.46 -10.04 22.24
CA HIS A 498 -26.78 -8.83 21.47
C HIS A 498 -26.28 -8.85 20.02
N GLY A 499 -25.40 -9.80 19.66
CA GLY A 499 -25.12 -10.06 18.23
C GLY A 499 -23.89 -9.40 17.63
N LEU A 500 -22.96 -8.89 18.45
CA LEU A 500 -21.64 -8.44 17.98
C LEU A 500 -20.96 -9.51 17.11
N ASP A 501 -20.66 -9.19 15.84
CA ASP A 501 -20.08 -10.12 14.86
C ASP A 501 -18.54 -10.11 14.88
N LEU A 502 -17.95 -8.92 15.05
CA LEU A 502 -16.52 -8.69 14.87
C LEU A 502 -15.97 -7.65 15.87
N LEU A 503 -14.82 -7.99 16.46
CA LEU A 503 -14.06 -7.13 17.37
C LEU A 503 -12.69 -6.79 16.78
N VAL A 504 -12.33 -5.51 16.76
CA VAL A 504 -11.09 -4.96 16.20
C VAL A 504 -10.29 -4.30 17.32
N THR A 505 -9.03 -4.71 17.51
CA THR A 505 -8.18 -4.32 18.66
C THR A 505 -6.74 -3.95 18.27
N GLY A 506 -5.95 -3.34 19.16
CA GLY A 506 -4.55 -2.94 18.99
C GLY A 506 -3.69 -3.26 20.24
N HIS A 507 -2.84 -2.32 20.67
CA HIS A 507 -2.03 -2.32 21.92
C HIS A 507 -0.90 -3.37 21.99
N ARG A 508 -1.13 -4.56 21.45
CA ARG A 508 -0.08 -5.54 21.17
C ARG A 508 0.60 -5.15 19.87
N HIS A 509 1.93 -4.96 19.91
CA HIS A 509 2.67 -4.39 18.78
C HIS A 509 3.00 -5.44 17.69
N ASP A 510 1.96 -6.15 17.27
CA ASP A 510 1.92 -7.07 16.14
C ASP A 510 0.47 -7.22 15.59
N GLN A 511 0.27 -8.16 14.67
CA GLN A 511 -1.02 -8.51 14.08
C GLN A 511 -1.42 -9.92 14.52
N GLU A 512 -2.65 -10.14 14.99
CA GLU A 512 -3.12 -11.45 15.45
C GLU A 512 -4.56 -11.73 15.02
N LEU A 513 -4.87 -12.96 14.60
CA LEU A 513 -6.18 -13.33 14.07
C LEU A 513 -6.85 -14.44 14.88
N TRP A 514 -7.56 -14.06 15.94
CA TRP A 514 -8.10 -14.98 16.94
C TRP A 514 -9.27 -15.82 16.43
N SER A 515 -9.28 -17.11 16.78
CA SER A 515 -10.31 -18.05 16.34
C SER A 515 -11.57 -17.97 17.21
N PRO A 516 -12.79 -17.91 16.62
CA PRO A 516 -14.08 -17.90 17.33
C PRO A 516 -14.22 -18.94 18.44
N ASN A 517 -13.64 -20.13 18.23
CA ASN A 517 -13.67 -21.22 19.21
C ASN A 517 -13.00 -20.87 20.56
N ARG A 518 -12.11 -19.86 20.60
CA ARG A 518 -11.50 -19.34 21.83
C ARG A 518 -12.31 -18.22 22.51
N LEU A 519 -13.23 -17.57 21.79
CA LEU A 519 -14.02 -16.41 22.25
C LEU A 519 -15.54 -16.66 22.19
N GLY A 520 -15.97 -17.92 22.27
CA GLY A 520 -17.39 -18.28 22.35
C GLY A 520 -18.21 -18.00 21.08
N GLY A 521 -17.56 -17.92 19.91
CA GLY A 521 -18.17 -17.64 18.61
C GLY A 521 -17.83 -16.27 18.02
N LEU A 522 -17.33 -15.32 18.81
CA LEU A 522 -16.91 -14.00 18.35
C LEU A 522 -15.58 -14.06 17.57
N THR A 523 -15.51 -13.50 16.37
CA THR A 523 -14.22 -13.27 15.69
C THR A 523 -13.57 -12.01 16.24
N CYS A 524 -12.25 -12.05 16.45
CA CYS A 524 -11.48 -10.86 16.80
C CYS A 524 -10.12 -10.86 16.10
N PHE A 525 -9.59 -9.66 15.83
CA PHE A 525 -8.18 -9.47 15.47
C PHE A 525 -7.52 -8.28 16.17
N VAL A 526 -6.20 -8.36 16.27
CA VAL A 526 -5.29 -7.33 16.78
C VAL A 526 -4.55 -6.71 15.60
N THR A 527 -4.42 -5.39 15.55
CA THR A 527 -3.77 -4.65 14.47
C THR A 527 -2.78 -3.57 14.96
N GLY A 528 -2.09 -3.81 16.07
CA GLY A 528 -1.06 -2.90 16.60
C GLY A 528 0.30 -2.98 15.89
N GLY A 529 0.34 -3.54 14.69
CA GLY A 529 1.53 -3.60 13.85
C GLY A 529 1.87 -2.29 13.12
N GLY A 530 1.21 -1.15 13.40
CA GLY A 530 1.36 0.09 12.63
C GLY A 530 2.77 0.68 12.62
N GLY A 531 3.59 0.30 13.62
CA GLY A 531 5.02 0.54 13.64
C GLY A 531 5.44 1.86 14.27
N GLY A 532 4.61 2.48 15.11
CA GLY A 532 5.00 3.65 15.91
C GLY A 532 5.94 3.30 17.08
N ILE A 533 5.95 2.03 17.43
CA ILE A 533 6.79 1.40 18.43
C ILE A 533 7.31 0.07 17.87
N SER A 534 8.45 -0.41 18.37
CA SER A 534 9.07 -1.62 17.82
C SER A 534 8.41 -2.92 18.27
N SER A 535 8.29 -3.87 17.35
CA SER A 535 7.47 -5.08 17.50
C SER A 535 7.94 -6.01 18.61
N GLU A 536 6.96 -6.68 19.25
CA GLU A 536 7.16 -7.55 20.41
C GLU A 536 8.01 -8.79 20.12
N ALA A 537 8.08 -9.25 18.87
CA ALA A 537 9.01 -10.26 18.39
C ALA A 537 9.92 -9.74 17.28
N THR A 538 10.94 -10.53 16.92
CA THR A 538 11.87 -10.21 15.82
C THR A 538 11.13 -10.21 14.47
N PRO A 539 11.09 -9.09 13.71
CA PRO A 539 10.47 -9.04 12.39
C PRO A 539 11.11 -10.05 11.43
N ASN A 540 10.29 -10.82 10.73
CA ASN A 540 10.76 -11.80 9.76
C ASN A 540 9.75 -11.97 8.62
N ILE A 541 10.20 -11.70 7.40
CA ILE A 541 9.44 -11.83 6.14
C ILE A 541 9.00 -13.29 5.82
N HIS A 542 9.60 -14.30 6.45
CA HIS A 542 9.35 -15.71 6.14
C HIS A 542 8.77 -16.55 7.30
N ASN A 543 8.71 -16.06 8.53
CA ASN A 543 8.38 -16.94 9.67
C ASN A 543 6.87 -17.03 9.94
N LYS A 544 6.19 -17.93 9.23
CA LYS A 544 4.78 -18.28 9.48
C LYS A 544 4.54 -19.21 10.70
N ARG A 545 5.56 -19.55 11.53
CA ARG A 545 5.56 -20.89 12.17
C ARG A 545 6.00 -21.09 13.62
N ASP A 546 6.15 -20.07 14.46
CA ASP A 546 6.50 -20.32 15.88
C ASP A 546 5.50 -19.79 16.95
N TRP A 547 4.67 -18.76 16.70
CA TRP A 547 3.81 -18.16 17.77
C TRP A 547 2.56 -17.42 17.24
N TYR A 548 1.74 -16.92 18.18
CA TYR A 548 0.33 -16.49 18.06
C TYR A 548 -0.02 -15.32 17.12
N GLY A 549 0.95 -14.66 16.48
CA GLY A 549 0.72 -13.52 15.60
C GLY A 549 1.00 -13.83 14.12
N GLU A 550 0.26 -13.16 13.23
CA GLU A 550 0.38 -13.27 11.77
C GLU A 550 1.62 -12.51 11.28
N ALA A 551 1.73 -11.22 11.63
CA ALA A 551 2.78 -10.32 11.16
C ALA A 551 3.21 -9.34 12.25
N GLN A 552 4.49 -8.99 12.27
CA GLN A 552 5.06 -8.10 13.31
C GLN A 552 4.86 -6.61 13.05
N TYR A 553 4.83 -6.20 11.77
CA TYR A 553 4.46 -4.85 11.37
C TYR A 553 3.54 -4.92 10.15
N GLY A 554 2.53 -4.05 10.08
CA GLY A 554 1.56 -3.94 9.00
C GLY A 554 0.15 -3.56 9.49
N PHE A 555 -0.88 -3.93 8.72
CA PHE A 555 -2.27 -3.52 8.86
C PHE A 555 -3.22 -4.56 8.24
N TYR A 556 -4.53 -4.40 8.39
CA TYR A 556 -5.53 -5.28 7.77
C TYR A 556 -6.33 -4.60 6.66
N ASP A 557 -6.72 -5.39 5.65
CA ASP A 557 -7.69 -5.04 4.61
C ASP A 557 -8.94 -5.93 4.78
N LEU A 558 -10.10 -5.30 4.94
CA LEU A 558 -11.40 -5.93 5.16
C LEU A 558 -12.26 -5.73 3.91
N LEU A 559 -12.55 -6.81 3.19
CA LEU A 559 -13.51 -6.82 2.09
C LEU A 559 -14.91 -7.15 2.64
N ILE A 560 -15.81 -6.17 2.61
CA ILE A 560 -17.12 -6.19 3.28
C ILE A 560 -18.25 -6.39 2.25
N SER A 561 -19.25 -7.18 2.65
CA SER A 561 -20.52 -7.37 1.93
C SER A 561 -21.65 -7.68 2.92
N LYS A 562 -22.91 -7.64 2.49
CA LYS A 562 -24.07 -8.09 3.30
C LYS A 562 -23.93 -9.53 3.86
N ARG A 563 -23.09 -10.38 3.26
CA ARG A 563 -23.01 -11.82 3.58
C ARG A 563 -21.73 -12.26 4.26
N SER A 564 -20.64 -11.51 4.11
CA SER A 564 -19.36 -11.82 4.75
C SER A 564 -18.44 -10.62 4.83
N ILE A 565 -17.57 -10.62 5.84
CA ILE A 565 -16.36 -9.78 5.93
C ILE A 565 -15.16 -10.70 5.75
N GLU A 566 -14.32 -10.45 4.75
CA GLU A 566 -13.05 -11.14 4.57
C GLU A 566 -11.90 -10.26 5.06
N ILE A 567 -11.21 -10.73 6.11
CA ILE A 567 -10.18 -10.02 6.86
C ILE A 567 -8.81 -10.54 6.41
N THR A 568 -7.99 -9.69 5.76
CA THR A 568 -6.66 -10.05 5.26
C THR A 568 -5.57 -9.26 5.99
N SER A 569 -4.65 -9.97 6.64
CA SER A 569 -3.44 -9.41 7.25
C SER A 569 -2.43 -9.06 6.17
N ILE A 570 -1.98 -7.80 6.13
CA ILE A 570 -0.97 -7.29 5.20
C ILE A 570 0.22 -6.80 6.02
N ASN A 571 1.43 -7.19 5.65
CA ASN A 571 2.63 -6.79 6.39
C ASN A 571 3.27 -5.47 5.86
N TRP A 572 4.31 -5.01 6.54
CA TRP A 572 5.09 -3.80 6.22
C TRP A 572 5.72 -3.76 4.81
N ASN A 573 5.84 -4.90 4.12
CA ASN A 573 6.30 -4.95 2.72
C ASN A 573 5.21 -5.43 1.73
N GLY A 574 3.94 -5.34 2.12
CA GLY A 574 2.79 -5.50 1.21
C GLY A 574 2.40 -6.95 0.89
N TYR A 575 2.99 -7.93 1.57
CA TYR A 575 2.55 -9.33 1.45
C TYR A 575 1.31 -9.59 2.29
N GLU A 576 0.33 -10.27 1.70
CA GLU A 576 -0.79 -10.89 2.39
C GLU A 576 -0.29 -12.13 3.14
N ILE A 577 -0.55 -12.19 4.45
CA ILE A 577 0.03 -13.23 5.33
C ILE A 577 -0.99 -14.33 5.64
N MET A 578 -2.20 -13.93 6.04
CA MET A 578 -3.36 -14.77 6.29
C MET A 578 -4.65 -14.01 5.97
N THR A 579 -5.64 -14.73 5.46
CA THR A 579 -7.00 -14.24 5.21
C THR A 579 -8.03 -15.10 5.96
N ARG A 580 -9.08 -14.47 6.49
CA ARG A 580 -10.19 -15.14 7.20
C ARG A 580 -11.53 -14.52 6.85
N THR A 581 -12.49 -15.34 6.45
CA THR A 581 -13.89 -14.93 6.27
C THR A 581 -14.68 -15.05 7.57
N VAL A 582 -15.48 -14.03 7.87
CA VAL A 582 -16.49 -13.97 8.94
C VAL A 582 -17.87 -13.85 8.28
N TYR A 583 -18.88 -14.50 8.87
CA TYR A 583 -20.28 -14.47 8.40
C TYR A 583 -21.18 -13.86 9.48
N PRO A 584 -22.26 -13.15 9.11
CA PRO A 584 -23.15 -12.54 10.07
C PRO A 584 -23.97 -13.61 10.80
N LYS A 585 -24.34 -13.33 12.05
CA LYS A 585 -24.93 -14.29 12.99
C LYS A 585 -26.13 -15.09 12.48
N ASP A 586 -27.02 -14.49 11.71
CA ASP A 586 -28.22 -15.17 11.17
C ASP A 586 -27.88 -16.31 10.19
N VAL A 587 -26.79 -16.16 9.43
CA VAL A 587 -26.30 -17.21 8.53
C VAL A 587 -25.59 -18.31 9.33
N ALA A 588 -24.80 -17.93 10.34
CA ALA A 588 -24.09 -18.86 11.21
C ALA A 588 -25.04 -19.72 12.07
N LEU A 589 -26.19 -19.18 12.49
CA LEU A 589 -27.20 -19.92 13.26
C LEU A 589 -27.89 -21.00 12.39
N LEU A 590 -28.17 -20.70 11.12
CA LEU A 590 -28.72 -21.66 10.16
C LEU A 590 -27.74 -22.82 9.89
N ASP A 591 -26.45 -22.51 9.72
CA ASP A 591 -25.39 -23.51 9.54
C ASP A 591 -25.18 -24.38 10.81
N ALA A 592 -25.25 -23.76 12.00
CA ALA A 592 -25.16 -24.49 13.26
C ALA A 592 -26.37 -25.42 13.51
N LEU A 593 -27.59 -24.97 13.18
CA LEU A 593 -28.80 -25.79 13.27
C LEU A 593 -28.76 -26.98 12.28
N ALA A 594 -28.22 -26.76 11.08
CA ALA A 594 -28.00 -27.83 10.09
C ALA A 594 -26.98 -28.91 10.55
N GLN A 595 -26.05 -28.58 11.45
CA GLN A 595 -25.00 -29.48 11.94
C GLN A 595 -25.38 -30.28 13.20
N VAL A 596 -26.37 -29.86 13.99
CA VAL A 596 -26.64 -30.47 15.32
C VAL A 596 -27.77 -31.50 15.34
N SER A 597 -28.82 -31.38 14.52
CA SER A 597 -29.93 -32.37 14.54
C SER A 597 -29.74 -33.49 13.51
N GLY A 598 -29.21 -34.64 13.95
CA GLY A 598 -29.09 -35.87 13.15
C GLY A 598 -30.41 -36.59 12.85
N ASP A 599 -31.55 -35.89 12.85
CA ASP A 599 -32.88 -36.46 12.61
C ASP A 599 -33.53 -35.82 11.37
N MET A 600 -34.03 -36.67 10.48
CA MET A 600 -34.58 -36.28 9.18
C MET A 600 -35.91 -35.52 9.30
N ALA A 601 -36.65 -35.71 10.41
CA ALA A 601 -37.91 -35.02 10.67
C ALA A 601 -37.75 -33.49 10.84
N ALA A 602 -36.64 -33.04 11.42
CA ALA A 602 -36.38 -31.60 11.64
C ALA A 602 -36.14 -30.84 10.32
N ARG A 603 -35.54 -31.50 9.31
CA ARG A 603 -35.26 -30.88 8.00
C ARG A 603 -36.54 -30.50 7.26
N VAL A 604 -37.60 -31.31 7.35
CA VAL A 604 -38.90 -31.02 6.73
C VAL A 604 -39.56 -29.81 7.39
N ILE A 605 -39.46 -29.67 8.71
CA ILE A 605 -40.05 -28.55 9.46
C ILE A 605 -39.29 -27.24 9.21
N ALA A 606 -37.95 -27.29 9.15
CA ALA A 606 -37.13 -26.12 8.83
C ALA A 606 -37.41 -25.58 7.42
N VAL A 607 -37.50 -26.46 6.42
CA VAL A 607 -37.88 -26.08 5.05
C VAL A 607 -39.32 -25.55 4.99
N ALA A 608 -40.26 -26.17 5.71
CA ALA A 608 -41.66 -25.71 5.74
C ALA A 608 -41.84 -24.31 6.36
N LEU A 609 -41.06 -23.96 7.39
CA LEU A 609 -41.11 -22.63 8.03
C LEU A 609 -40.54 -21.52 7.12
N VAL A 610 -39.50 -21.82 6.34
CA VAL A 610 -38.93 -20.87 5.36
C VAL A 610 -39.94 -20.54 4.26
N THR A 611 -40.76 -21.50 3.81
CA THR A 611 -41.80 -21.25 2.81
C THR A 611 -42.94 -20.36 3.33
N VAL A 612 -43.29 -20.47 4.62
CA VAL A 612 -44.37 -19.65 5.23
C VAL A 612 -43.90 -18.21 5.49
N ALA A 613 -42.62 -17.98 5.79
CA ALA A 613 -42.06 -16.64 5.92
C ALA A 613 -41.96 -15.87 4.58
N ALA A 614 -42.02 -16.58 3.44
CA ALA A 614 -41.87 -15.99 2.10
C ALA A 614 -43.19 -15.56 1.43
N GLY A 615 -44.35 -15.76 2.06
CA GLY A 615 -45.61 -15.15 1.63
C GLY A 615 -46.21 -15.66 0.30
N LEU A 616 -45.94 -16.89 -0.11
CA LEU A 616 -46.50 -17.50 -1.33
C LEU A 616 -47.71 -18.40 -0.99
N GLU A 617 -48.85 -18.17 -1.65
CA GLU A 617 -50.08 -18.95 -1.45
C GLU A 617 -50.00 -20.37 -2.04
N PRO A 618 -50.71 -21.36 -1.46
CA PRO A 618 -50.63 -22.75 -1.87
C PRO A 618 -51.56 -23.07 -3.06
N LEU A 619 -51.03 -23.79 -4.06
CA LEU A 619 -51.86 -24.51 -5.03
C LEU A 619 -52.07 -25.95 -4.57
N GLY A 620 -53.32 -26.41 -4.69
CA GLY A 620 -53.80 -27.62 -4.05
C GLY A 620 -53.28 -28.93 -4.65
N LEU A 621 -53.37 -29.97 -3.83
CA LEU A 621 -53.30 -31.37 -4.24
C LEU A 621 -54.58 -31.73 -5.03
N ASP A 622 -54.42 -32.41 -6.16
CA ASP A 622 -55.46 -33.26 -6.74
C ASP A 622 -54.89 -34.67 -6.91
N ASP A 623 -55.72 -35.66 -6.62
CA ASP A 623 -55.32 -37.05 -6.41
C ASP A 623 -55.20 -37.85 -7.72
N GLU A 624 -53.97 -38.16 -8.19
CA GLU A 624 -53.72 -39.34 -9.05
C GLU A 624 -52.22 -39.65 -9.21
N CYS A 625 -51.58 -40.27 -8.21
CA CYS A 625 -50.43 -41.19 -8.36
C CYS A 625 -49.96 -41.69 -6.98
N GLY A 626 -50.41 -42.88 -6.58
CA GLY A 626 -50.05 -43.49 -5.30
C GLY A 626 -48.59 -43.96 -5.24
N GLY A 627 -47.68 -43.05 -4.88
CA GLY A 627 -46.38 -43.34 -4.27
C GLY A 627 -45.47 -44.38 -4.92
N GLU A 628 -44.89 -44.07 -6.09
CA GLU A 628 -43.65 -44.72 -6.56
C GLU A 628 -42.85 -43.78 -7.48
N GLU A 629 -41.53 -43.68 -7.27
CA GLU A 629 -40.65 -42.58 -7.72
C GLU A 629 -40.36 -42.55 -9.24
N GLN A 630 -40.91 -43.50 -10.00
CA GLN A 630 -40.53 -43.76 -11.41
C GLN A 630 -41.44 -43.09 -12.46
N CYS A 631 -42.54 -42.44 -12.05
CA CYS A 631 -43.49 -41.82 -13.00
C CYS A 631 -42.99 -40.46 -13.55
N ALA A 632 -42.33 -39.66 -12.72
CA ALA A 632 -41.90 -38.30 -13.08
C ALA A 632 -40.85 -38.25 -14.22
N LEU A 633 -39.94 -39.24 -14.28
CA LEU A 633 -38.90 -39.28 -15.33
C LEU A 633 -39.45 -39.52 -16.74
N ASN A 634 -40.58 -40.22 -16.87
CA ASN A 634 -41.11 -40.66 -18.16
C ASN A 634 -42.09 -39.67 -18.82
N ALA A 635 -42.56 -38.66 -18.08
CA ALA A 635 -43.47 -37.63 -18.59
C ALA A 635 -42.74 -36.51 -19.36
N LEU A 636 -41.49 -36.19 -18.98
CA LEU A 636 -40.67 -35.17 -19.65
C LEU A 636 -40.03 -35.68 -20.97
N GLN A 637 -39.69 -36.97 -21.06
CA GLN A 637 -39.07 -37.55 -22.27
C GLN A 637 -40.00 -37.70 -23.48
N ARG A 638 -41.31 -37.49 -23.36
CA ARG A 638 -42.27 -37.65 -24.47
C ARG A 638 -42.80 -36.34 -25.08
N ARG A 639 -42.29 -35.18 -24.66
CA ARG A 639 -42.66 -33.86 -25.24
C ARG A 639 -41.51 -33.09 -25.90
N GLY A 640 -40.30 -33.65 -25.93
CA GLY A 640 -39.13 -33.05 -26.58
C GLY A 640 -38.83 -33.51 -28.02
N GLN A 641 -39.57 -34.47 -28.57
CA GLN A 641 -39.28 -35.08 -29.89
C GLN A 641 -40.49 -35.01 -30.84
N ALA A 642 -40.78 -33.82 -31.40
CA ALA A 642 -41.71 -33.68 -32.52
C ALA A 642 -41.58 -32.38 -33.35
N VAL A 643 -40.38 -31.83 -33.57
CA VAL A 643 -40.08 -31.06 -34.80
C VAL A 643 -38.62 -31.33 -35.19
N ALA A 644 -38.40 -31.91 -36.36
CA ALA A 644 -37.09 -32.03 -36.99
C ALA A 644 -37.23 -31.72 -38.48
N ALA A 645 -36.29 -30.95 -39.05
CA ALA A 645 -35.61 -31.23 -40.33
C ALA A 645 -34.99 -29.96 -40.96
N SER A 646 -33.91 -30.20 -41.72
CA SER A 646 -33.17 -29.28 -42.61
C SER A 646 -32.25 -28.25 -41.91
N GLN A 647 -30.98 -28.05 -42.31
CA GLN A 647 -30.23 -28.58 -43.46
C GLN A 647 -28.86 -29.18 -43.09
N GLU A 648 -28.39 -30.09 -43.95
CA GLU A 648 -27.07 -30.71 -43.99
C GLU A 648 -26.07 -29.91 -44.87
N GLN A 649 -24.79 -30.33 -44.84
CA GLN A 649 -23.69 -30.02 -45.79
C GLN A 649 -22.97 -28.66 -45.72
N ALA A 650 -21.78 -28.68 -45.08
CA ALA A 650 -20.51 -28.31 -45.75
C ALA A 650 -19.31 -28.84 -44.94
N GLU A 651 -18.62 -29.88 -45.43
CA GLU A 651 -17.29 -30.29 -44.94
C GLU A 651 -16.19 -29.57 -45.74
N GLY A 652 -15.06 -29.22 -45.11
CA GLY A 652 -13.91 -28.67 -45.86
C GLY A 652 -12.79 -28.02 -45.05
N ALA A 653 -11.94 -28.84 -44.40
CA ALA A 653 -10.59 -28.52 -43.92
C ALA A 653 -10.38 -27.27 -43.02
N GLY A 654 -10.17 -27.49 -41.71
CA GLY A 654 -9.72 -26.41 -40.80
C GLY A 654 -9.58 -26.75 -39.31
N GLY A 655 -10.16 -27.85 -38.83
CA GLY A 655 -10.16 -28.20 -37.40
C GLY A 655 -11.18 -27.37 -36.59
N PRO A 656 -11.56 -27.83 -35.38
CA PRO A 656 -12.58 -27.15 -34.58
C PRO A 656 -12.04 -25.81 -34.04
N LYS A 657 -12.61 -24.68 -34.46
CA LYS A 657 -12.34 -23.35 -33.86
C LYS A 657 -12.61 -23.32 -32.35
N CYS A 658 -13.44 -24.25 -31.89
CA CYS A 658 -13.83 -24.47 -30.52
C CYS A 658 -14.40 -25.89 -30.42
N ALA A 659 -14.35 -26.51 -29.25
CA ALA A 659 -14.97 -27.81 -29.01
C ALA A 659 -15.62 -27.84 -27.63
N SER A 660 -16.70 -28.62 -27.46
CA SER A 660 -17.30 -28.80 -26.14
C SER A 660 -16.33 -29.52 -25.18
N LEU A 661 -16.52 -29.36 -23.87
CA LEU A 661 -15.73 -30.09 -22.87
C LEU A 661 -15.81 -31.62 -23.01
N ARG A 662 -16.87 -32.13 -23.65
CA ARG A 662 -17.09 -33.56 -23.93
C ARG A 662 -16.37 -34.09 -25.18
N ASP A 663 -15.71 -33.21 -25.93
CA ASP A 663 -14.88 -33.62 -27.07
C ASP A 663 -13.60 -34.35 -26.60
N PRO A 664 -13.11 -35.39 -27.31
CA PRO A 664 -11.88 -36.11 -26.94
C PRO A 664 -10.64 -35.23 -26.78
N SER A 665 -10.54 -34.11 -27.51
CA SER A 665 -9.45 -33.12 -27.33
C SER A 665 -9.36 -32.57 -25.90
N ASN A 666 -10.48 -32.56 -25.17
CA ASN A 666 -10.60 -32.05 -23.80
C ASN A 666 -10.61 -33.14 -22.73
N ASP A 667 -10.44 -34.42 -23.09
CA ASP A 667 -10.35 -35.55 -22.13
C ASP A 667 -9.37 -35.28 -20.97
N ASN A 668 -8.27 -34.58 -21.26
CA ASN A 668 -7.23 -34.29 -20.28
C ASN A 668 -7.66 -33.30 -19.17
N CYS A 669 -8.51 -32.31 -19.48
CA CYS A 669 -8.99 -31.32 -18.52
C CYS A 669 -10.40 -31.59 -18.00
N ARG A 670 -11.22 -32.38 -18.72
CA ARG A 670 -12.66 -32.54 -18.48
C ARG A 670 -13.02 -32.74 -17.02
N SER A 671 -12.43 -33.74 -16.36
CA SER A 671 -12.74 -34.05 -14.96
C SER A 671 -12.33 -32.95 -13.98
N THR A 672 -11.29 -32.17 -14.30
CA THR A 672 -10.90 -30.99 -13.51
C THR A 672 -11.88 -29.85 -13.72
N VAL A 673 -12.25 -29.53 -14.96
CA VAL A 673 -13.21 -28.47 -15.28
C VAL A 673 -14.61 -28.79 -14.74
N GLU A 674 -15.08 -30.03 -14.90
CA GLU A 674 -16.34 -30.50 -14.30
C GLU A 674 -16.29 -30.47 -12.77
N TRP A 675 -15.17 -30.85 -12.15
CA TRP A 675 -15.01 -30.74 -10.70
C TRP A 675 -15.05 -29.28 -10.24
N VAL A 676 -14.29 -28.39 -10.87
CA VAL A 676 -14.26 -26.96 -10.49
C VAL A 676 -15.64 -26.32 -10.67
N HIS A 677 -16.29 -26.51 -11.82
CA HIS A 677 -17.61 -25.93 -12.08
C HIS A 677 -18.68 -26.38 -11.07
N ASN A 678 -18.68 -27.67 -10.68
CA ASN A 678 -19.68 -28.24 -9.79
C ASN A 678 -19.36 -28.08 -8.29
N GLY A 679 -18.08 -27.98 -7.91
CA GLY A 679 -17.66 -27.99 -6.50
C GLY A 679 -16.34 -27.28 -6.20
N GLY A 680 -15.30 -27.47 -7.02
CA GLY A 680 -13.95 -26.94 -6.76
C GLY A 680 -13.85 -25.41 -6.79
N LYS A 681 -14.78 -24.70 -7.45
CA LYS A 681 -14.89 -23.23 -7.35
C LYS A 681 -15.30 -22.74 -5.96
N TYR A 682 -15.78 -23.65 -5.10
CA TYR A 682 -16.06 -23.38 -3.69
C TYR A 682 -14.92 -23.88 -2.78
N ASP A 683 -13.79 -24.33 -3.32
CA ASP A 683 -12.58 -24.57 -2.52
C ASP A 683 -12.10 -23.24 -1.92
N LYS A 684 -11.59 -23.31 -0.69
CA LYS A 684 -11.03 -22.18 0.07
C LYS A 684 -9.83 -21.52 -0.61
N HIS A 685 -9.10 -22.24 -1.47
CA HIS A 685 -8.04 -21.69 -2.30
C HIS A 685 -8.54 -21.18 -3.66
N GLY A 686 -9.83 -21.35 -3.95
CA GLY A 686 -10.46 -20.90 -5.19
C GLY A 686 -10.21 -19.43 -5.55
N PRO A 687 -10.20 -18.46 -4.62
CA PRO A 687 -9.89 -17.07 -4.97
C PRO A 687 -8.45 -16.89 -5.47
N GLU A 688 -7.49 -17.62 -4.91
CA GLU A 688 -6.08 -17.60 -5.33
C GLU A 688 -5.89 -18.34 -6.67
N TRP A 689 -6.53 -19.51 -6.82
CA TRP A 689 -6.45 -20.33 -8.02
C TRP A 689 -7.19 -19.70 -9.20
N PHE A 690 -8.34 -19.05 -8.99
CA PHE A 690 -9.24 -18.62 -10.06
C PHE A 690 -9.30 -17.10 -10.26
N LYS A 691 -8.38 -16.34 -9.63
CA LYS A 691 -8.24 -14.88 -9.78
C LYS A 691 -8.22 -14.40 -11.24
N ASP A 692 -7.66 -15.21 -12.14
CA ASP A 692 -7.46 -14.88 -13.55
C ASP A 692 -8.74 -15.05 -14.40
N MET A 693 -9.81 -15.61 -13.83
CA MET A 693 -11.11 -15.78 -14.50
C MET A 693 -11.68 -14.44 -14.99
N LYS A 694 -11.55 -13.35 -14.22
CA LYS A 694 -11.99 -12.03 -14.63
C LYS A 694 -11.21 -11.51 -15.84
N ILE A 695 -9.92 -11.81 -15.93
CA ILE A 695 -9.05 -11.38 -17.03
C ILE A 695 -9.30 -12.22 -18.29
N ILE A 696 -9.51 -13.54 -18.13
CA ILE A 696 -9.59 -14.49 -19.24
C ILE A 696 -11.01 -14.70 -19.79
N ALA A 697 -12.00 -14.82 -18.90
CA ALA A 697 -13.40 -15.05 -19.27
C ALA A 697 -14.29 -13.81 -19.07
N GLY A 698 -13.75 -12.70 -18.57
CA GLY A 698 -14.53 -11.49 -18.30
C GLY A 698 -15.55 -11.64 -17.16
N VAL A 699 -15.50 -12.73 -16.38
CA VAL A 699 -16.47 -13.02 -15.33
C VAL A 699 -15.95 -12.45 -14.00
N ASP A 700 -16.60 -11.40 -13.50
CA ASP A 700 -16.20 -10.70 -12.27
C ASP A 700 -16.21 -11.57 -11.01
N ASP A 701 -17.20 -12.45 -10.88
CA ASP A 701 -17.26 -13.49 -9.85
C ASP A 701 -17.10 -14.86 -10.49
N TYR A 702 -15.91 -15.44 -10.38
CA TYR A 702 -15.61 -16.75 -10.95
C TYR A 702 -16.56 -17.86 -10.46
N LYS A 703 -17.21 -17.73 -9.29
CA LYS A 703 -18.17 -18.74 -8.80
C LYS A 703 -19.41 -18.83 -9.68
N GLN A 704 -19.76 -17.75 -10.38
CA GLN A 704 -20.86 -17.67 -11.34
C GLN A 704 -20.46 -18.10 -12.76
N ALA A 705 -19.17 -18.31 -13.02
CA ALA A 705 -18.66 -18.73 -14.32
C ALA A 705 -19.29 -20.06 -14.79
N SER A 706 -19.75 -20.06 -16.05
CA SER A 706 -20.35 -21.22 -16.71
C SER A 706 -19.32 -22.34 -16.91
N LEU A 707 -19.78 -23.57 -17.18
CA LEU A 707 -18.88 -24.70 -17.46
C LEU A 707 -17.90 -24.38 -18.61
N ASP A 708 -18.36 -23.60 -19.58
CA ASP A 708 -17.57 -23.13 -20.70
C ASP A 708 -16.53 -22.07 -20.27
N ASP A 709 -16.88 -21.11 -19.42
CA ASP A 709 -15.90 -20.15 -18.87
C ASP A 709 -14.79 -20.87 -18.09
N TRP A 710 -15.13 -21.94 -17.38
CA TRP A 710 -14.15 -22.84 -16.75
C TRP A 710 -13.28 -23.56 -17.77
N GLN A 711 -13.87 -24.06 -18.87
CA GLN A 711 -13.08 -24.61 -19.97
C GLN A 711 -12.15 -23.56 -20.59
N LYS A 712 -12.60 -22.30 -20.72
CA LYS A 712 -11.80 -21.18 -21.23
C LYS A 712 -10.62 -20.86 -20.31
N LEU A 713 -10.85 -20.77 -18.99
CA LEU A 713 -9.78 -20.59 -18.01
C LEU A 713 -8.77 -21.74 -18.06
N TYR A 714 -9.24 -23.00 -18.07
CA TYR A 714 -8.37 -24.18 -18.14
C TYR A 714 -7.73 -24.42 -19.53
N PHE A 715 -8.19 -23.75 -20.58
CA PHE A 715 -7.51 -23.66 -21.86
C PHE A 715 -6.38 -22.61 -21.82
N CYS A 716 -6.64 -21.42 -21.26
CA CYS A 716 -5.74 -20.28 -21.32
C CYS A 716 -4.67 -20.21 -20.21
N ALA A 717 -5.03 -20.54 -18.97
CA ALA A 717 -4.16 -20.52 -17.80
C ALA A 717 -4.68 -21.51 -16.73
N PRO A 718 -4.51 -22.84 -16.91
CA PRO A 718 -5.03 -23.84 -15.99
C PRO A 718 -4.41 -23.74 -14.59
N PRO A 719 -5.16 -23.39 -13.54
CA PRO A 719 -4.59 -23.17 -12.22
C PRO A 719 -4.34 -24.51 -11.52
N GLY A 720 -3.07 -24.92 -11.43
CA GLY A 720 -2.62 -26.14 -10.75
C GLY A 720 -3.14 -27.47 -11.33
N GLY A 721 -3.98 -27.43 -12.37
CA GLY A 721 -4.62 -28.58 -12.99
C GLY A 721 -4.18 -28.79 -14.43
N LYS A 722 -4.89 -29.67 -15.15
CA LYS A 722 -4.52 -30.06 -16.51
C LYS A 722 -5.16 -29.14 -17.56
N GLN A 723 -4.36 -28.73 -18.54
CA GLN A 723 -4.81 -27.86 -19.64
C GLN A 723 -5.82 -28.55 -20.56
N CYS A 724 -6.81 -27.80 -21.03
CA CYS A 724 -7.74 -28.22 -22.08
C CYS A 724 -7.07 -28.19 -23.46
N GLY A 725 -7.47 -29.10 -24.35
CA GLY A 725 -6.93 -29.17 -25.71
C GLY A 725 -7.65 -28.27 -26.72
N SER A 726 -8.83 -27.74 -26.38
CA SER A 726 -9.57 -26.80 -27.23
C SER A 726 -10.45 -25.86 -26.40
N PRO A 727 -10.64 -24.59 -26.83
CA PRO A 727 -11.51 -23.63 -26.14
C PRO A 727 -12.99 -23.99 -26.34
N PRO A 728 -13.90 -23.47 -25.49
CA PRO A 728 -15.34 -23.71 -25.61
C PRO A 728 -15.95 -22.93 -26.79
N CYS A 729 -17.08 -23.41 -27.32
CA CYS A 729 -17.81 -22.74 -28.41
C CYS A 729 -18.77 -21.62 -27.96
N SER A 730 -19.03 -21.56 -26.66
CA SER A 730 -19.79 -20.52 -25.97
C SER A 730 -19.02 -20.12 -24.72
N CYS A 731 -19.39 -19.02 -24.09
CA CYS A 731 -18.84 -18.50 -22.83
C CYS A 731 -19.65 -17.26 -22.44
N THR A 732 -19.50 -16.77 -21.20
CA THR A 732 -20.23 -15.59 -20.71
C THR A 732 -19.83 -14.31 -21.45
N ASN A 733 -18.53 -14.15 -21.80
CA ASN A 733 -18.04 -12.99 -22.55
C ASN A 733 -17.24 -13.41 -23.80
N PRO A 734 -17.90 -13.51 -24.97
CA PRO A 734 -17.23 -13.76 -26.25
C PRO A 734 -16.25 -12.64 -26.66
N PRO A 735 -15.20 -12.93 -27.45
CA PRO A 735 -14.84 -14.22 -28.03
C PRO A 735 -14.36 -15.28 -27.01
N CYS A 736 -14.75 -16.53 -27.24
CA CYS A 736 -14.57 -17.65 -26.31
C CYS A 736 -13.33 -18.51 -26.60
N ASP A 737 -12.84 -18.39 -27.82
CA ASP A 737 -11.59 -18.93 -28.38
C ASP A 737 -10.35 -18.07 -28.06
N VAL A 738 -10.54 -16.84 -27.56
CA VAL A 738 -9.50 -15.83 -27.32
C VAL A 738 -9.17 -15.69 -25.83
N CYS A 739 -7.89 -15.71 -25.46
CA CYS A 739 -7.50 -15.72 -24.04
C CYS A 739 -7.54 -14.36 -23.34
N ILE A 740 -6.82 -13.36 -23.85
CA ILE A 740 -6.97 -11.95 -23.41
C ILE A 740 -7.11 -11.13 -24.69
N LYS A 741 -8.30 -10.56 -24.89
CA LYS A 741 -8.59 -9.73 -26.06
C LYS A 741 -7.88 -8.39 -25.93
N GLY A 742 -7.10 -8.00 -26.94
CA GLY A 742 -6.41 -6.72 -26.92
C GLY A 742 -7.36 -5.53 -26.81
N LYS A 743 -7.17 -4.69 -25.78
CA LYS A 743 -7.68 -3.31 -25.76
C LYS A 743 -6.59 -2.39 -26.28
N SER A 744 -6.84 -1.70 -27.40
CA SER A 744 -5.95 -0.60 -27.80
C SER A 744 -6.07 0.53 -26.77
N THR A 745 -4.98 0.80 -26.06
CA THR A 745 -4.84 1.94 -25.14
C THR A 745 -4.28 3.18 -25.85
N ALA A 746 -3.78 3.02 -27.09
CA ALA A 746 -3.29 4.10 -27.92
C ALA A 746 -4.43 5.05 -28.34
N LYS A 747 -4.22 6.37 -28.16
CA LYS A 747 -5.12 7.42 -28.65
C LYS A 747 -4.98 7.60 -30.16
N CYS A 748 -5.49 6.62 -30.90
CA CYS A 748 -5.44 6.58 -32.35
C CYS A 748 -6.43 7.54 -33.02
N THR A 749 -5.92 8.33 -33.96
CA THR A 749 -6.74 9.24 -34.82
C THR A 749 -6.84 8.78 -36.28
N ASP A 750 -6.02 7.81 -36.69
CA ASP A 750 -5.99 7.25 -38.03
C ASP A 750 -6.10 5.71 -37.94
N GLU A 751 -7.16 5.12 -38.49
CA GLU A 751 -7.42 3.67 -38.39
C GLU A 751 -6.43 2.83 -39.22
N ASP A 752 -5.75 3.43 -40.21
CA ASP A 752 -4.76 2.76 -41.05
C ASP A 752 -3.33 2.80 -40.47
N SER A 753 -3.11 3.51 -39.34
CA SER A 753 -1.82 3.58 -38.63
C SER A 753 -1.46 2.27 -37.93
N ILE A 754 -0.17 1.90 -37.96
CA ILE A 754 0.35 0.71 -37.28
C ILE A 754 0.24 0.79 -35.75
N ALA A 755 0.03 1.99 -35.18
CA ALA A 755 -0.26 2.15 -33.75
C ALA A 755 -1.64 1.64 -33.35
N CYS A 756 -2.54 1.48 -34.32
CA CYS A 756 -3.97 1.32 -34.09
C CYS A 756 -4.46 -0.10 -34.31
N LYS A 757 -3.67 -0.89 -35.04
CA LYS A 757 -3.97 -2.26 -35.39
C LYS A 757 -2.72 -3.14 -35.24
N PRO A 758 -2.79 -4.27 -34.51
CA PRO A 758 -1.73 -5.27 -34.52
C PRO A 758 -1.56 -5.89 -35.92
N PRO A 759 -0.34 -6.31 -36.30
CA PRO A 759 -0.08 -7.01 -37.56
C PRO A 759 -0.73 -8.41 -37.58
N ALA A 760 -0.70 -9.12 -38.70
CA ALA A 760 -1.22 -10.50 -38.74
C ALA A 760 -0.21 -11.49 -38.11
N THR A 761 1.09 -11.26 -38.35
CA THR A 761 2.21 -11.93 -37.69
C THR A 761 3.12 -10.92 -36.99
N ALA A 762 3.84 -11.35 -35.96
CA ALA A 762 4.80 -10.53 -35.22
C ALA A 762 5.90 -9.85 -36.07
N LEU A 763 6.06 -10.25 -37.34
CA LEU A 763 7.12 -9.78 -38.23
C LEU A 763 6.61 -8.99 -39.45
N ASP A 764 5.29 -8.80 -39.63
CA ASP A 764 4.77 -8.07 -40.81
C ASP A 764 5.14 -6.58 -40.79
N TYR A 765 5.29 -6.00 -39.59
CA TYR A 765 5.67 -4.59 -39.41
C TYR A 765 7.19 -4.36 -39.37
N ASN A 766 7.99 -5.38 -39.70
CA ASN A 766 9.43 -5.25 -39.82
C ASN A 766 9.82 -4.18 -40.85
N GLY A 767 10.57 -3.19 -40.38
CA GLY A 767 11.05 -2.07 -41.17
C GLY A 767 10.05 -0.92 -41.35
N MET A 768 8.91 -0.95 -40.66
CA MET A 768 7.96 0.16 -40.65
C MET A 768 8.36 1.26 -39.65
N ALA A 769 7.88 2.48 -39.90
CA ALA A 769 8.01 3.60 -38.98
C ALA A 769 6.77 3.69 -38.07
N TRP A 770 6.99 3.93 -36.79
CA TRP A 770 5.94 4.27 -35.82
C TRP A 770 5.53 5.74 -35.97
N GLU A 771 4.37 6.10 -35.41
CA GLU A 771 3.83 7.48 -35.46
C GLU A 771 4.82 8.51 -34.90
N ASP A 772 4.98 9.63 -35.64
CA ASP A 772 5.84 10.75 -35.31
C ASP A 772 5.64 11.26 -33.87
N MET A 773 6.72 11.23 -33.08
CA MET A 773 6.70 11.74 -31.70
C MET A 773 6.96 13.25 -31.70
N ASN A 774 5.91 14.04 -31.51
CA ASN A 774 6.01 15.50 -31.39
C ASN A 774 6.30 15.90 -29.94
N ILE A 775 7.50 16.41 -29.67
CA ILE A 775 7.90 16.95 -28.37
C ILE A 775 7.69 18.46 -28.36
N THR A 776 6.75 18.90 -27.52
CA THR A 776 6.45 20.31 -27.25
C THR A 776 6.73 20.64 -25.78
N GLY A 777 7.26 21.84 -25.54
CA GLY A 777 7.87 22.27 -24.29
C GLY A 777 9.39 22.08 -24.33
N THR A 778 10.14 23.17 -24.17
CA THR A 778 11.54 23.06 -23.71
C THR A 778 11.54 22.48 -22.31
N GLY A 779 12.18 21.33 -22.10
CA GLY A 779 12.30 20.72 -20.77
C GLY A 779 12.89 21.73 -19.79
N ASP A 780 12.07 22.17 -18.83
CA ASP A 780 12.52 23.14 -17.84
C ASP A 780 13.54 22.46 -16.92
N TRP A 781 14.72 23.04 -16.82
CA TRP A 781 15.80 22.49 -16.01
C TRP A 781 15.44 22.69 -14.55
N GLY A 782 14.88 21.64 -13.94
CA GLY A 782 14.55 21.57 -12.51
C GLY A 782 15.77 21.87 -11.64
N GLY A 783 15.97 23.16 -11.37
CA GLY A 783 17.11 23.72 -10.69
C GLY A 783 17.09 23.43 -9.20
N LEU A 784 17.51 22.21 -8.84
CA LEU A 784 17.93 21.87 -7.49
C LEU A 784 19.44 21.59 -7.51
N ASP A 785 20.22 22.65 -7.29
CA ASP A 785 21.49 22.52 -6.59
C ASP A 785 21.19 22.35 -5.07
N GLY A 786 22.09 21.81 -4.24
CA GLY A 786 23.48 21.50 -4.55
C GLY A 786 24.29 20.94 -3.38
N THR A 787 23.67 20.23 -2.43
CA THR A 787 24.41 19.61 -1.30
C THR A 787 24.11 18.11 -1.14
N LEU A 788 24.72 17.30 -2.00
CA LEU A 788 24.97 15.88 -1.71
C LEU A 788 26.42 15.72 -1.23
N ASN A 789 26.59 15.08 -0.07
CA ASN A 789 27.49 13.93 -0.01
C ASN A 789 27.06 12.97 1.11
N PRO A 790 26.92 11.66 0.82
CA PRO A 790 26.42 10.64 1.75
C PRO A 790 27.58 9.89 2.43
N ILE A 791 27.24 8.91 3.28
CA ILE A 791 27.90 7.60 3.31
C ILE A 791 26.86 6.53 3.66
N GLU A 792 26.86 5.45 2.90
CA GLU A 792 25.77 4.49 2.78
C GLU A 792 25.68 3.50 3.96
N GLY A 793 24.51 2.85 4.08
CA GLY A 793 24.28 1.77 5.03
C GLY A 793 23.15 0.81 4.62
N ARG A 794 22.81 0.79 3.34
CA ARG A 794 21.88 -0.15 2.67
C ARG A 794 22.55 -1.56 2.59
N PRO A 795 22.16 -2.57 1.76
CA PRO A 795 21.02 -2.61 0.80
C PRO A 795 20.26 -3.96 0.60
N ASN A 796 18.92 -3.93 0.32
CA ASN A 796 18.26 -4.44 -0.91
C ASN A 796 17.94 -5.95 -1.21
N LEU A 797 17.62 -6.23 -2.51
CA LEU A 797 16.53 -7.09 -3.06
C LEU A 797 16.79 -7.60 -4.53
N VAL A 798 16.87 -8.92 -4.83
CA VAL A 798 16.78 -9.49 -6.22
C VAL A 798 15.93 -10.75 -6.37
N ALA A 799 15.51 -10.95 -7.62
CA ALA A 799 14.80 -12.09 -8.19
C ALA A 799 15.46 -13.48 -8.00
N TYR A 800 14.59 -14.49 -7.86
CA TYR A 800 14.87 -15.95 -7.81
C TYR A 800 15.48 -16.49 -6.50
N PRO A 801 14.68 -17.21 -5.67
CA PRO A 801 14.25 -18.53 -6.10
C PRO A 801 12.80 -18.85 -5.72
N ALA A 802 11.84 -18.40 -6.54
CA ALA A 802 10.41 -18.73 -6.39
C ALA A 802 9.89 -19.76 -7.41
N GLY A 803 10.74 -20.25 -8.32
CA GLY A 803 10.37 -21.30 -9.27
C GLY A 803 10.33 -22.69 -8.62
N THR A 804 9.28 -23.46 -8.90
CA THR A 804 9.12 -24.85 -8.42
C THR A 804 10.11 -25.84 -9.03
N LYS A 805 10.89 -25.42 -10.03
CA LYS A 805 12.11 -26.05 -10.53
C LYS A 805 13.18 -24.99 -10.78
N ALA A 806 14.45 -25.34 -10.59
CA ALA A 806 15.55 -24.47 -10.98
C ALA A 806 15.68 -24.45 -12.51
N GLY A 807 15.48 -23.28 -13.12
CA GLY A 807 15.90 -23.02 -14.50
C GLY A 807 17.44 -23.04 -14.63
N PRO A 808 17.97 -23.03 -15.87
CA PRO A 808 19.38 -22.77 -16.10
C PRO A 808 19.78 -21.41 -15.53
N SER A 809 21.06 -21.28 -15.23
CA SER A 809 21.56 -20.31 -14.27
C SER A 809 21.79 -18.93 -14.90
N VAL A 810 21.18 -17.89 -14.31
CA VAL A 810 21.34 -16.46 -14.64
C VAL A 810 22.69 -15.89 -14.18
N PHE A 811 23.78 -16.61 -14.41
CA PHE A 811 25.12 -16.20 -13.99
C PHE A 811 26.16 -16.54 -15.07
N PRO A 812 27.08 -15.62 -15.42
CA PRO A 812 28.20 -15.96 -16.28
C PRO A 812 29.05 -17.07 -15.63
N ARG A 813 29.81 -17.82 -16.45
CA ARG A 813 30.58 -18.98 -15.94
C ARG A 813 31.64 -18.57 -14.91
N THR A 814 32.17 -17.34 -15.02
CA THR A 814 33.13 -16.66 -14.13
C THR A 814 33.15 -15.16 -14.42
N ARG A 815 33.40 -14.30 -13.43
CA ARG A 815 33.82 -12.90 -13.67
C ARG A 815 35.20 -12.84 -14.34
N TYR A 816 35.37 -11.96 -15.33
CA TYR A 816 36.57 -11.94 -16.21
C TYR A 816 37.87 -11.54 -15.49
N ASN A 817 37.79 -10.91 -14.31
CA ASN A 817 38.89 -10.15 -13.72
C ASN A 817 39.96 -10.92 -12.91
N LYS A 818 40.02 -12.26 -12.97
CA LYS A 818 41.12 -13.02 -12.34
C LYS A 818 41.60 -14.12 -13.29
N GLN A 819 42.93 -14.28 -13.38
CA GLN A 819 43.62 -15.15 -14.35
C GLN A 819 42.87 -16.47 -14.62
N HIS A 820 42.48 -16.72 -15.88
CA HIS A 820 41.77 -17.93 -16.31
C HIS A 820 42.49 -19.26 -16.00
N THR A 821 43.76 -19.22 -15.57
CA THR A 821 44.52 -20.38 -15.07
C THR A 821 44.27 -20.70 -13.59
N LYS A 822 43.53 -19.86 -12.86
CA LYS A 822 43.05 -20.10 -11.49
C LYS A 822 41.58 -19.71 -11.35
N LEU A 823 40.71 -20.69 -11.57
CA LEU A 823 39.31 -20.67 -11.12
C LEU A 823 39.27 -20.48 -9.60
N LEU A 824 39.19 -19.22 -9.15
CA LEU A 824 39.05 -18.86 -7.73
C LEU A 824 37.61 -19.01 -7.23
N CYS A 825 36.67 -19.19 -8.15
CA CYS A 825 35.27 -19.50 -7.88
C CYS A 825 34.68 -20.06 -9.17
N ASN A 826 34.12 -21.27 -9.13
CA ASN A 826 33.37 -21.80 -10.26
C ASN A 826 31.91 -21.34 -10.20
N HIS A 827 31.21 -21.43 -11.33
CA HIS A 827 29.81 -21.05 -11.46
C HIS A 827 28.88 -21.59 -10.34
N LYS A 828 29.07 -22.83 -9.87
CA LYS A 828 28.27 -23.40 -8.77
C LYS A 828 28.54 -22.67 -7.44
N GLN A 829 29.80 -22.33 -7.15
CA GLN A 829 30.18 -21.54 -5.97
C GLN A 829 29.63 -20.11 -6.06
N PHE A 830 29.58 -19.49 -7.24
CA PHE A 830 28.99 -18.16 -7.41
C PHE A 830 27.46 -18.17 -7.22
N VAL A 831 26.78 -19.19 -7.77
CA VAL A 831 25.35 -19.44 -7.51
C VAL A 831 25.09 -19.70 -6.01
N GLU A 832 26.03 -20.32 -5.31
CA GLU A 832 25.96 -20.54 -3.85
C GLU A 832 26.19 -19.24 -3.05
N CYS A 833 27.11 -18.36 -3.47
CA CYS A 833 27.20 -16.99 -2.95
C CYS A 833 25.85 -16.27 -3.06
N TYR A 834 25.25 -16.29 -4.24
CA TYR A 834 23.99 -15.63 -4.52
C TYR A 834 22.84 -16.22 -3.67
N LYS A 835 22.62 -17.55 -3.72
CA LYS A 835 21.58 -18.24 -2.95
C LYS A 835 21.70 -18.07 -1.43
N THR A 836 22.92 -17.78 -0.95
CA THR A 836 23.16 -17.53 0.48
C THR A 836 23.29 -16.05 0.83
N MET A 837 23.01 -15.12 -0.11
CA MET A 837 23.15 -13.67 0.07
C MET A 837 24.54 -13.29 0.64
N GLY A 838 25.58 -13.87 0.05
CA GLY A 838 26.98 -13.71 0.44
C GLY A 838 27.41 -14.42 1.72
N ARG A 839 26.53 -15.17 2.42
CA ARG A 839 26.87 -15.84 3.69
C ARG A 839 27.81 -17.03 3.53
N MET A 840 27.71 -17.78 2.44
CA MET A 840 28.62 -18.86 2.06
C MET A 840 29.22 -18.53 0.70
N CYS A 841 30.15 -17.58 0.69
CA CYS A 841 30.82 -17.14 -0.52
C CYS A 841 32.33 -17.25 -0.39
N ASP A 842 32.97 -17.86 -1.39
CA ASP A 842 34.44 -17.87 -1.47
C ASP A 842 34.93 -16.44 -1.74
N PRO A 843 35.88 -15.89 -0.96
CA PRO A 843 36.48 -14.58 -1.23
C PRO A 843 37.05 -14.43 -2.66
N GLY A 844 37.35 -15.56 -3.32
CA GLY A 844 37.70 -15.65 -4.73
C GLY A 844 36.62 -15.14 -5.69
N CYS A 845 35.33 -15.35 -5.38
CA CYS A 845 34.18 -15.07 -6.25
C CYS A 845 33.98 -13.59 -6.56
N GLY A 846 34.43 -12.68 -5.68
CA GLY A 846 34.27 -11.24 -5.90
C GLY A 846 32.81 -10.76 -5.95
N PHE A 847 31.89 -11.49 -5.32
CA PHE A 847 30.49 -11.11 -5.11
C PHE A 847 30.41 -9.96 -4.09
N VAL A 848 29.67 -8.90 -4.40
CA VAL A 848 29.44 -7.77 -3.51
C VAL A 848 28.02 -7.86 -2.97
N LYS A 849 27.90 -8.39 -1.75
CA LYS A 849 26.64 -8.38 -0.99
C LYS A 849 26.13 -6.95 -0.88
N GLY A 850 24.84 -6.76 -1.09
CA GLY A 850 24.23 -5.44 -1.21
C GLY A 850 24.22 -4.85 -2.62
N ILE A 851 24.84 -5.49 -3.61
CA ILE A 851 24.79 -5.00 -5.01
C ILE A 851 24.43 -6.16 -5.94
N ASP A 852 25.16 -7.27 -5.85
CA ASP A 852 24.94 -8.46 -6.67
C ASP A 852 23.73 -9.30 -6.20
N ASP A 853 23.26 -9.09 -4.98
CA ASP A 853 21.99 -9.63 -4.48
C ASP A 853 20.80 -8.72 -4.79
N GLN A 854 20.93 -7.74 -5.72
CA GLN A 854 19.86 -6.75 -5.98
C GLN A 854 19.91 -5.77 -7.18
N PRO A 855 20.69 -5.95 -8.26
CA PRO A 855 21.10 -4.81 -9.04
C PRO A 855 19.94 -4.14 -9.78
N GLN A 856 18.94 -4.87 -10.30
CA GLN A 856 17.74 -4.27 -10.90
C GLN A 856 17.04 -3.27 -9.96
N THR A 857 16.90 -3.60 -8.68
CA THR A 857 16.25 -2.72 -7.68
C THR A 857 17.04 -1.43 -7.47
N LEU A 858 18.38 -1.52 -7.38
CA LEU A 858 19.24 -0.35 -7.21
C LEU A 858 19.23 0.55 -8.44
N VAL A 859 19.37 -0.07 -9.62
CA VAL A 859 19.31 0.63 -10.91
C VAL A 859 17.95 1.30 -11.06
N ALA A 860 16.83 0.60 -10.88
CA ALA A 860 15.48 1.17 -10.95
C ALA A 860 15.26 2.30 -9.93
N SER A 861 15.78 2.17 -8.70
CA SER A 861 15.71 3.25 -7.69
C SER A 861 16.44 4.51 -8.16
N SER A 862 17.65 4.36 -8.71
CA SER A 862 18.43 5.47 -9.25
C SER A 862 17.84 6.03 -10.54
N PHE A 863 17.21 5.18 -11.36
CA PHE A 863 16.49 5.55 -12.58
C PHE A 863 15.29 6.44 -12.25
N LYS A 864 14.46 6.05 -11.27
CA LYS A 864 13.36 6.87 -10.74
C LYS A 864 13.85 8.20 -10.18
N ALA A 865 14.91 8.17 -9.36
CA ALA A 865 15.47 9.40 -8.78
C ALA A 865 15.99 10.37 -9.86
N ARG A 866 16.62 9.85 -10.93
CA ARG A 866 17.06 10.68 -12.06
C ARG A 866 15.88 11.17 -12.88
N ALA A 867 14.92 10.31 -13.23
CA ALA A 867 13.76 10.66 -14.02
C ALA A 867 12.87 11.71 -13.35
N ALA A 868 12.68 11.64 -12.02
CA ALA A 868 11.98 12.67 -11.25
C ALA A 868 12.68 14.04 -11.30
N LYS A 869 14.01 14.07 -11.48
CA LYS A 869 14.80 15.31 -11.62
C LYS A 869 14.79 15.87 -13.05
N VAL A 870 14.96 15.02 -14.07
CA VAL A 870 15.18 15.46 -15.46
C VAL A 870 13.95 15.33 -16.38
N ASN A 871 12.90 14.65 -15.93
CA ASN A 871 11.64 14.44 -16.65
C ASN A 871 11.85 14.01 -18.13
N PRO A 872 12.45 12.82 -18.37
CA PRO A 872 12.85 12.38 -19.71
C PRO A 872 11.66 12.37 -20.68
N GLN A 873 11.91 12.62 -21.96
CA GLN A 873 10.85 12.65 -22.98
C GLN A 873 10.39 11.25 -23.37
N PHE A 874 11.35 10.33 -23.50
CA PHE A 874 11.17 8.90 -23.77
C PHE A 874 12.39 8.13 -23.24
N ILE A 875 12.28 6.81 -23.16
CA ILE A 875 13.32 5.88 -22.74
C ILE A 875 13.77 5.03 -23.93
N LEU A 876 15.07 4.81 -24.07
CA LEU A 876 15.63 3.82 -25.00
C LEU A 876 15.93 2.53 -24.23
N ASN A 877 15.44 1.41 -24.73
CA ASN A 877 15.58 0.10 -24.11
C ASN A 877 16.25 -0.88 -25.08
N VAL A 878 17.36 -1.49 -24.64
CA VAL A 878 18.32 -2.22 -25.48
C VAL A 878 18.11 -3.74 -25.51
N GLY A 879 16.95 -4.22 -25.08
CA GLY A 879 16.63 -5.65 -25.06
C GLY A 879 17.24 -6.41 -23.87
N ASP A 880 16.97 -7.72 -23.84
CA ASP A 880 16.96 -8.57 -22.64
C ASP A 880 15.95 -8.08 -21.59
N ASN A 881 14.74 -7.84 -22.09
CA ASN A 881 13.62 -7.30 -21.34
C ASN A 881 13.15 -8.29 -20.26
N PHE A 882 13.16 -9.60 -20.56
CA PHE A 882 12.71 -10.66 -19.67
C PHE A 882 13.71 -11.82 -19.59
N TYR A 883 14.51 -11.85 -18.52
CA TYR A 883 15.41 -12.97 -18.24
C TYR A 883 14.66 -14.22 -17.72
N TRP A 884 15.12 -15.44 -17.99
CA TRP A 884 16.31 -15.80 -18.78
C TRP A 884 15.97 -16.24 -20.22
N GLY A 885 14.70 -16.14 -20.64
CA GLY A 885 14.23 -16.70 -21.90
C GLY A 885 12.97 -16.05 -22.44
N GLY A 886 12.78 -14.75 -22.21
CA GLY A 886 11.64 -14.00 -22.72
C GLY A 886 10.35 -14.33 -21.98
N ILE A 887 9.25 -14.38 -22.72
CA ILE A 887 7.94 -14.77 -22.18
C ILE A 887 7.86 -16.30 -22.10
N GLU A 888 7.43 -16.82 -20.94
CA GLU A 888 7.40 -18.25 -20.59
C GLU A 888 6.23 -19.02 -21.26
N LYS A 889 6.10 -18.89 -22.58
CA LYS A 889 5.14 -19.62 -23.43
C LYS A 889 5.75 -19.85 -24.82
N THR A 890 5.27 -20.86 -25.54
CA THR A 890 5.61 -21.05 -26.96
C THR A 890 5.08 -19.92 -27.84
N CYS A 891 5.90 -19.42 -28.77
CA CYS A 891 5.49 -18.54 -29.86
C CYS A 891 4.26 -19.08 -30.63
N GLY A 892 3.47 -18.18 -31.23
CA GLY A 892 2.30 -18.56 -32.04
C GLY A 892 0.96 -17.99 -31.55
N THR A 893 0.96 -17.09 -30.56
CA THR A 893 -0.29 -16.48 -30.09
C THR A 893 -0.68 -15.35 -31.07
N PRO A 894 -1.93 -15.25 -31.54
CA PRO A 894 -2.33 -14.19 -32.48
C PRO A 894 -2.00 -12.79 -31.94
N MET A 895 -1.50 -11.89 -32.79
CA MET A 895 -1.06 -10.55 -32.39
C MET A 895 -2.18 -9.65 -31.83
N THR A 896 -3.44 -10.00 -32.08
CA THR A 896 -4.62 -9.35 -31.49
C THR A 896 -4.96 -9.82 -30.08
N GLU A 897 -4.17 -10.75 -29.54
CA GLU A 897 -4.37 -11.40 -28.25
C GLU A 897 -3.11 -11.37 -27.39
N LEU A 898 -3.30 -11.28 -26.08
CA LEU A 898 -2.27 -11.65 -25.12
C LEU A 898 -2.51 -13.03 -24.51
N ALA A 899 -1.42 -13.76 -24.35
CA ALA A 899 -1.35 -14.84 -23.41
C ALA A 899 -1.27 -14.29 -21.98
N TYR A 900 -1.87 -14.99 -21.03
CA TYR A 900 -1.88 -14.59 -19.63
C TYR A 900 -0.46 -14.43 -19.03
N VAL A 901 0.47 -15.32 -19.37
CA VAL A 901 1.87 -15.23 -18.89
C VAL A 901 2.56 -13.94 -19.33
N THR A 902 2.20 -13.40 -20.51
CA THR A 902 2.73 -12.14 -21.02
C THR A 902 2.34 -11.00 -20.08
N HIS A 903 1.03 -10.83 -19.84
CA HIS A 903 0.50 -9.82 -18.92
C HIS A 903 1.16 -9.95 -17.52
N HIS A 904 1.27 -11.17 -17.01
CA HIS A 904 1.86 -11.42 -15.69
C HIS A 904 3.34 -11.02 -15.60
N GLN A 905 4.15 -11.35 -16.61
CA GLN A 905 5.57 -11.00 -16.63
C GLN A 905 5.78 -9.49 -16.80
N PHE A 906 5.01 -8.82 -17.67
CA PHE A 906 5.06 -7.37 -17.82
C PHE A 906 4.69 -6.63 -16.53
N ASP A 907 3.63 -7.06 -15.82
CA ASP A 907 3.26 -6.47 -14.52
C ASP A 907 4.40 -6.53 -13.50
N GLN A 908 5.06 -7.69 -13.40
CA GLN A 908 6.08 -7.96 -12.38
C GLN A 908 7.46 -7.37 -12.68
N VAL A 909 7.89 -7.36 -13.94
CA VAL A 909 9.26 -7.00 -14.34
C VAL A 909 9.33 -5.57 -14.88
N PHE A 910 8.23 -5.04 -15.42
CA PHE A 910 8.19 -3.74 -16.08
C PHE A 910 7.27 -2.72 -15.40
N GLU A 911 5.98 -3.01 -15.27
CA GLU A 911 4.97 -2.03 -14.83
C GLU A 911 5.09 -1.68 -13.33
N SER A 912 5.26 -2.67 -12.46
CA SER A 912 5.49 -2.43 -11.03
C SER A 912 6.91 -1.89 -10.71
N VAL A 913 7.88 -2.13 -11.59
CA VAL A 913 9.28 -1.74 -11.37
C VAL A 913 9.56 -0.30 -11.84
N TYR A 914 9.13 0.10 -13.03
CA TYR A 914 9.51 1.37 -13.68
C TYR A 914 8.36 2.38 -13.80
N ASN A 915 7.86 2.82 -12.64
CA ASN A 915 6.79 3.80 -12.46
C ASN A 915 7.21 4.99 -11.56
N GLY A 916 6.37 6.01 -11.48
CA GLY A 916 6.52 7.20 -10.65
C GLY A 916 6.87 8.47 -11.44
N PRO A 917 7.12 9.60 -10.72
CA PRO A 917 7.38 10.90 -11.32
C PRO A 917 8.49 10.87 -12.38
N GLY A 918 8.18 11.37 -13.57
CA GLY A 918 9.09 11.38 -14.71
C GLY A 918 9.18 10.06 -15.50
N LEU A 919 8.48 9.00 -15.10
CA LEU A 919 8.40 7.72 -15.84
C LEU A 919 6.97 7.33 -16.25
N ASP A 920 5.96 7.70 -15.46
CA ASP A 920 4.56 7.38 -15.77
C ASP A 920 4.14 7.99 -17.11
N GLY A 921 3.57 7.17 -17.99
CA GLY A 921 3.16 7.55 -19.35
C GLY A 921 4.30 7.89 -20.33
N LYS A 922 5.57 7.72 -19.97
CA LYS A 922 6.71 7.99 -20.87
C LYS A 922 6.96 6.83 -21.82
N PRO A 923 7.06 7.05 -23.15
CA PRO A 923 7.34 5.97 -24.11
C PRO A 923 8.67 5.25 -23.85
N TRP A 924 8.66 3.93 -23.93
CA TRP A 924 9.83 3.04 -23.94
C TRP A 924 9.99 2.47 -25.34
N LEU A 925 11.02 2.92 -26.07
CA LEU A 925 11.36 2.41 -27.38
C LEU A 925 12.28 1.20 -27.18
N SER A 926 11.79 0.00 -27.48
CA SER A 926 12.47 -1.26 -27.18
C SER A 926 13.00 -1.98 -28.43
N VAL A 927 14.03 -2.81 -28.24
CA VAL A 927 14.40 -3.95 -29.11
C VAL A 927 14.25 -5.28 -28.35
N LEU A 928 14.37 -6.40 -29.06
CA LEU A 928 14.54 -7.74 -28.48
C LEU A 928 16.03 -8.03 -28.25
N GLY A 929 16.38 -8.55 -27.07
CA GLY A 929 17.68 -9.16 -26.81
C GLY A 929 17.69 -10.66 -27.06
N ASN A 930 18.84 -11.31 -26.88
CA ASN A 930 18.97 -12.73 -27.19
C ASN A 930 18.20 -13.59 -26.19
N HIS A 931 18.08 -13.14 -24.94
CA HIS A 931 17.19 -13.78 -23.96
C HIS A 931 15.72 -13.58 -24.32
N ASP A 932 15.32 -12.47 -24.93
CA ASP A 932 13.92 -12.22 -25.33
C ASP A 932 13.43 -13.16 -26.43
N TRP A 933 14.30 -13.49 -27.39
CA TRP A 933 14.07 -14.55 -28.39
C TRP A 933 14.00 -15.95 -27.78
N GLY A 934 14.44 -16.10 -26.53
CA GLY A 934 14.36 -17.32 -25.72
C GLY A 934 15.72 -17.85 -25.21
N GLY A 935 16.83 -17.18 -25.54
CA GLY A 935 18.19 -17.40 -25.03
C GLY A 935 18.87 -18.71 -25.44
N ARG A 936 18.21 -19.84 -25.18
CA ARG A 936 18.69 -21.21 -25.54
C ARG A 936 17.69 -21.99 -26.40
N VAL A 937 16.53 -21.40 -26.61
CA VAL A 937 15.45 -21.92 -27.46
C VAL A 937 14.92 -20.77 -28.30
N PHE A 938 14.59 -21.00 -29.57
CA PHE A 938 14.02 -19.93 -30.42
C PHE A 938 12.50 -19.86 -30.33
N ASN A 939 11.87 -20.84 -29.66
CA ASN A 939 10.43 -21.03 -29.68
C ASN A 939 9.67 -20.49 -28.47
N ASN A 940 10.29 -19.64 -27.65
CA ASN A 940 9.62 -18.89 -26.58
C ASN A 940 8.85 -17.66 -27.12
N GLY A 941 8.10 -16.98 -26.24
CA GLY A 941 7.06 -16.00 -26.62
C GLY A 941 7.57 -14.61 -26.96
N TRP A 942 8.56 -14.49 -27.85
CA TRP A 942 9.07 -13.20 -28.34
C TRP A 942 7.99 -12.41 -29.10
N ASP A 943 7.10 -13.10 -29.81
CA ASP A 943 5.90 -12.56 -30.47
C ASP A 943 4.99 -11.80 -29.51
N GLN A 944 4.94 -12.24 -28.26
CA GLN A 944 4.10 -11.67 -27.23
C GLN A 944 4.67 -10.40 -26.59
N GLN A 945 6.00 -10.20 -26.61
CA GLN A 945 6.58 -8.89 -26.27
C GLN A 945 6.23 -7.83 -27.32
N ILE A 946 6.13 -8.26 -28.58
CA ILE A 946 5.70 -7.41 -29.70
C ILE A 946 4.21 -7.08 -29.55
N ALA A 947 3.36 -8.09 -29.31
CA ALA A 947 1.91 -7.92 -29.11
C ALA A 947 1.55 -7.00 -27.93
N TYR A 948 2.38 -6.94 -26.89
CA TYR A 948 2.17 -6.04 -25.74
C TYR A 948 2.19 -4.55 -26.11
N THR A 949 2.79 -4.18 -27.25
CA THR A 949 2.81 -2.80 -27.78
C THR A 949 1.40 -2.20 -27.93
N TRP A 950 0.41 -3.00 -28.31
CA TRP A 950 -0.97 -2.51 -28.46
C TRP A 950 -1.78 -2.57 -27.16
N GLN A 951 -1.20 -3.03 -26.04
CA GLN A 951 -1.83 -3.09 -24.72
C GLN A 951 -1.30 -2.06 -23.72
N SER A 952 -0.08 -1.56 -23.92
CA SER A 952 0.53 -0.53 -23.09
C SER A 952 0.38 0.84 -23.74
N ASP A 953 0.18 1.89 -22.94
CA ASP A 953 0.27 3.27 -23.41
C ASP A 953 1.74 3.74 -23.58
N ARG A 954 2.69 2.98 -23.03
CA ARG A 954 4.11 3.35 -22.92
C ARG A 954 5.10 2.35 -23.52
N TRP A 955 4.80 1.05 -23.59
CA TRP A 955 5.69 0.07 -24.25
C TRP A 955 5.60 0.15 -25.78
N ARG A 956 6.73 0.33 -26.47
CA ARG A 956 6.81 0.32 -27.94
C ARG A 956 7.84 -0.69 -28.44
N LEU A 957 7.34 -1.81 -28.98
CA LEU A 957 8.11 -2.85 -29.67
C LEU A 957 7.26 -3.43 -30.82
N PRO A 958 6.92 -2.68 -31.87
CA PRO A 958 5.95 -3.09 -32.89
C PRO A 958 6.44 -4.16 -33.87
N ALA A 959 7.75 -4.40 -33.94
CA ALA A 959 8.38 -5.43 -34.77
C ALA A 959 9.79 -5.76 -34.24
N ALA A 960 10.45 -6.77 -34.81
CA ALA A 960 11.85 -7.06 -34.49
C ALA A 960 12.79 -5.91 -34.89
N TYR A 961 12.49 -5.21 -35.99
CA TYR A 961 13.16 -3.96 -36.35
C TYR A 961 12.18 -2.94 -36.93
N TRP A 962 12.36 -1.68 -36.56
CA TRP A 962 11.39 -0.60 -36.81
C TRP A 962 12.05 0.77 -36.59
N SER A 963 11.38 1.87 -36.92
CA SER A 963 11.92 3.22 -36.69
C SER A 963 10.93 4.17 -35.99
N GLN A 964 11.47 5.14 -35.27
CA GLN A 964 10.73 6.23 -34.64
C GLN A 964 11.29 7.57 -35.12
N HIS A 965 10.47 8.37 -35.80
CA HIS A 965 10.76 9.78 -36.03
C HIS A 965 10.38 10.59 -34.80
N VAL A 966 11.24 11.51 -34.36
CA VAL A 966 10.99 12.42 -33.23
C VAL A 966 11.20 13.85 -33.68
N ASN A 967 10.18 14.69 -33.47
CA ASN A 967 10.17 16.08 -33.87
C ASN A 967 10.16 16.97 -32.61
N PHE A 968 11.30 17.59 -32.31
CA PHE A 968 11.46 18.50 -31.19
C PHE A 968 11.01 19.91 -31.62
N VAL A 969 9.68 20.06 -31.75
CA VAL A 969 9.01 21.20 -32.41
C VAL A 969 9.54 22.55 -31.93
N ASP A 970 9.58 22.76 -30.61
CA ASP A 970 10.00 24.05 -30.03
C ASP A 970 11.52 24.27 -30.08
N ALA A 971 12.30 23.19 -30.18
CA ALA A 971 13.75 23.26 -30.31
C ALA A 971 14.24 23.31 -31.77
N GLY A 972 13.32 23.15 -32.74
CA GLY A 972 13.58 23.30 -34.17
C GLY A 972 14.52 22.22 -34.74
N PHE A 973 14.42 20.98 -34.29
CA PHE A 973 15.20 19.86 -34.82
C PHE A 973 14.46 18.53 -34.79
N THR A 974 14.90 17.59 -35.64
CA THR A 974 14.34 16.24 -35.74
C THR A 974 15.39 15.17 -35.48
N MET A 975 14.94 13.96 -35.14
CA MET A 975 15.77 12.79 -34.90
C MET A 975 15.09 11.54 -35.46
N ASP A 976 15.85 10.73 -36.19
CA ASP A 976 15.45 9.37 -36.55
C ASP A 976 16.14 8.36 -35.64
N ILE A 977 15.36 7.47 -35.04
CA ILE A 977 15.84 6.40 -34.17
C ILE A 977 15.50 5.06 -34.85
N PHE A 978 16.53 4.31 -35.24
CA PHE A 978 16.42 3.01 -35.89
C PHE A 978 16.62 1.89 -34.88
N MET A 979 15.58 1.10 -34.65
CA MET A 979 15.53 0.01 -33.68
C MET A 979 15.85 -1.29 -34.42
N VAL A 980 16.93 -1.97 -34.02
CA VAL A 980 17.63 -2.96 -34.85
C VAL A 980 17.82 -4.28 -34.09
N ASP A 981 17.28 -5.37 -34.64
CA ASP A 981 17.59 -6.72 -34.18
C ASP A 981 18.99 -7.16 -34.65
N SER A 982 19.83 -7.59 -33.70
CA SER A 982 21.19 -8.09 -33.93
C SER A 982 21.37 -9.55 -33.50
N ASN A 983 20.29 -10.29 -33.22
CA ASN A 983 20.35 -11.55 -32.49
C ASN A 983 20.87 -12.73 -33.31
N ALA A 984 21.14 -12.53 -34.61
CA ALA A 984 21.92 -13.47 -35.43
C ALA A 984 23.32 -13.79 -34.87
N GLN A 985 23.88 -12.90 -34.03
CA GLN A 985 25.15 -13.12 -33.36
C GLN A 985 25.08 -14.19 -32.24
N ASP A 986 23.88 -14.54 -31.75
CA ASP A 986 23.61 -15.64 -30.80
C ASP A 986 23.07 -16.92 -31.49
N ALA A 987 22.86 -16.86 -32.81
CA ALA A 987 22.28 -17.91 -33.62
C ALA A 987 23.38 -18.70 -34.34
N GLU A 988 23.89 -19.74 -33.66
CA GLU A 988 25.01 -20.56 -34.12
C GLU A 988 24.60 -21.97 -34.55
N ASP A 989 25.54 -22.74 -35.13
CA ASP A 989 25.24 -24.11 -35.58
C ASP A 989 24.73 -24.94 -34.39
N PRO A 990 23.72 -25.83 -34.53
CA PRO A 990 22.98 -26.34 -33.38
C PRO A 990 23.81 -27.10 -32.33
N GLU A 991 24.96 -27.65 -32.71
CA GLU A 991 25.91 -28.33 -31.82
C GLU A 991 26.89 -27.38 -31.10
N LEU A 992 27.02 -26.12 -31.54
CA LEU A 992 27.94 -25.13 -31.00
C LEU A 992 27.32 -24.37 -29.81
N ASP A 993 28.17 -24.18 -28.78
CA ASP A 993 27.85 -23.70 -27.42
C ASP A 993 26.37 -23.80 -27.04
N PRO A 994 25.80 -25.01 -26.96
CA PRO A 994 24.35 -25.21 -26.81
C PRO A 994 23.83 -24.81 -25.42
N GLU A 995 24.61 -24.09 -24.61
CA GLU A 995 24.20 -23.42 -23.37
C GLU A 995 23.99 -21.90 -23.56
N HIS A 996 24.34 -21.33 -24.71
CA HIS A 996 24.26 -19.89 -25.03
C HIS A 996 23.93 -19.65 -26.52
N ASN A 997 23.29 -20.62 -27.17
CA ASN A 997 22.91 -20.57 -28.57
C ASN A 997 21.39 -20.72 -28.65
N VAL A 998 20.69 -19.70 -29.17
CA VAL A 998 19.23 -19.71 -29.33
C VAL A 998 18.76 -20.85 -30.25
N CYS A 999 19.61 -21.26 -31.19
CA CYS A 999 19.42 -22.38 -32.12
C CYS A 999 20.02 -23.71 -31.60
N GLY A 1000 20.43 -23.79 -30.33
CA GLY A 1000 21.11 -24.95 -29.77
C GLY A 1000 20.23 -26.21 -29.69
N ILE A 1001 20.73 -27.34 -30.21
CA ILE A 1001 19.99 -28.62 -30.29
C ILE A 1001 19.68 -29.25 -28.92
N LYS A 1002 20.39 -28.83 -27.87
CA LYS A 1002 20.30 -29.44 -26.54
C LYS A 1002 19.03 -29.06 -25.78
N HIS A 1003 18.54 -27.83 -25.95
CA HIS A 1003 17.39 -27.30 -25.19
C HIS A 1003 16.17 -27.06 -26.07
N ASN A 1004 16.34 -26.81 -27.37
CA ASN A 1004 15.20 -26.73 -28.29
C ASN A 1004 14.50 -28.11 -28.39
N PRO A 1005 13.17 -28.19 -28.16
CA PRO A 1005 12.46 -29.46 -28.24
C PRO A 1005 12.38 -29.99 -29.69
N ALA A 1006 12.26 -31.31 -29.82
CA ALA A 1006 12.02 -31.93 -31.12
C ALA A 1006 10.69 -31.42 -31.72
N GLY A 1007 10.77 -30.76 -32.88
CA GLY A 1007 9.62 -30.12 -33.53
C GLY A 1007 9.35 -28.67 -33.12
N ALA A 1008 10.30 -27.99 -32.44
CA ALA A 1008 10.24 -26.53 -32.23
C ALA A 1008 9.99 -25.78 -33.56
N ASN A 1009 9.04 -24.83 -33.56
CA ASN A 1009 8.58 -24.09 -34.75
C ASN A 1009 7.89 -22.77 -34.32
N CYS A 1010 8.15 -21.66 -35.01
CA CYS A 1010 7.48 -20.35 -34.89
C CYS A 1010 6.98 -19.77 -36.23
N GLU A 1011 6.84 -20.59 -37.28
CA GLU A 1011 6.44 -20.18 -38.63
C GLU A 1011 5.11 -19.40 -38.66
N SER A 1012 4.19 -19.70 -37.75
CA SER A 1012 2.92 -18.98 -37.58
C SER A 1012 3.06 -17.50 -37.23
N GLN A 1013 4.23 -17.09 -36.73
CA GLN A 1013 4.61 -15.70 -36.48
C GLN A 1013 5.75 -15.23 -37.41
N GLY A 1014 6.03 -15.97 -38.48
CA GLY A 1014 7.14 -15.73 -39.40
C GLY A 1014 8.52 -16.15 -38.89
N GLY A 1015 8.61 -16.75 -37.69
CA GLY A 1015 9.85 -17.21 -37.06
C GLY A 1015 10.44 -18.49 -37.69
N PRO A 1016 11.51 -19.05 -37.09
CA PRO A 1016 12.12 -20.28 -37.61
C PRO A 1016 11.19 -21.48 -37.61
N THR A 1017 11.29 -22.31 -38.65
CA THR A 1017 10.48 -23.54 -38.81
C THR A 1017 11.02 -24.74 -38.03
N SER A 1018 12.32 -24.74 -37.71
CA SER A 1018 13.01 -25.85 -37.04
C SER A 1018 14.39 -25.42 -36.50
N VAL A 1019 14.96 -26.22 -35.60
CA VAL A 1019 16.35 -26.07 -35.12
C VAL A 1019 17.36 -26.03 -36.28
N ALA A 1020 17.18 -26.90 -37.29
CA ALA A 1020 18.08 -26.98 -38.44
C ALA A 1020 18.02 -25.73 -39.35
N THR A 1021 16.90 -25.00 -39.35
CA THR A 1021 16.71 -23.78 -40.14
C THR A 1021 16.94 -22.49 -39.33
N CYS A 1022 17.00 -22.59 -37.99
CA CYS A 1022 17.08 -21.45 -37.06
C CYS A 1022 18.24 -20.49 -37.36
N LYS A 1023 19.47 -20.97 -37.49
CA LYS A 1023 20.62 -20.12 -37.84
C LYS A 1023 20.41 -19.42 -39.18
N ALA A 1024 20.06 -20.18 -40.21
CA ALA A 1024 19.84 -19.62 -41.55
C ALA A 1024 18.74 -18.55 -41.57
N TRP A 1025 17.70 -18.71 -40.75
CA TRP A 1025 16.61 -17.76 -40.57
C TRP A 1025 17.08 -16.46 -39.89
N PHE A 1026 17.76 -16.54 -38.74
CA PHE A 1026 18.27 -15.36 -38.04
C PHE A 1026 19.27 -14.57 -38.88
N TRP A 1027 20.19 -15.25 -39.57
CA TRP A 1027 21.13 -14.59 -40.49
C TRP A 1027 20.45 -14.01 -41.74
N ASP A 1028 19.26 -14.48 -42.13
CA ASP A 1028 18.46 -13.86 -43.19
C ASP A 1028 17.71 -12.62 -42.69
N LEU A 1029 17.14 -12.68 -41.47
CA LEU A 1029 16.57 -11.52 -40.78
C LEU A 1029 17.63 -10.41 -40.64
N TRP A 1030 18.85 -10.76 -40.21
CA TRP A 1030 19.96 -9.81 -40.08
C TRP A 1030 20.32 -9.16 -41.42
N ARG A 1031 20.46 -9.92 -42.52
CA ARG A 1031 20.72 -9.34 -43.85
C ARG A 1031 19.61 -8.39 -44.31
N LYS A 1032 18.34 -8.72 -44.06
CA LYS A 1032 17.19 -7.86 -44.38
C LYS A 1032 17.20 -6.59 -43.53
N ASN A 1033 17.45 -6.71 -42.23
CA ASN A 1033 17.63 -5.58 -41.33
C ASN A 1033 18.77 -4.67 -41.80
N GLN A 1034 19.95 -5.22 -42.11
CA GLN A 1034 21.10 -4.45 -42.56
C GLN A 1034 20.82 -3.68 -43.86
N ALA A 1035 20.14 -4.31 -44.82
CA ALA A 1035 19.74 -3.68 -46.07
C ALA A 1035 18.74 -2.54 -45.82
N TRP A 1036 17.70 -2.80 -45.01
CA TRP A 1036 16.71 -1.80 -44.61
C TRP A 1036 17.35 -0.61 -43.88
N LEU A 1037 18.20 -0.85 -42.89
CA LEU A 1037 18.85 0.21 -42.11
C LEU A 1037 19.72 1.11 -43.01
N THR A 1038 20.48 0.50 -43.91
CA THR A 1038 21.29 1.23 -44.91
C THR A 1038 20.41 2.10 -45.80
N GLU A 1039 19.27 1.57 -46.24
CA GLU A 1039 18.30 2.30 -47.04
C GLU A 1039 17.66 3.46 -46.26
N GLN A 1040 17.22 3.26 -45.01
CA GLN A 1040 16.59 4.31 -44.22
C GLN A 1040 17.56 5.43 -43.85
N LEU A 1041 18.79 5.10 -43.42
CA LEU A 1041 19.83 6.10 -43.17
C LEU A 1041 20.14 6.92 -44.44
N SER A 1042 20.10 6.30 -45.63
CA SER A 1042 20.28 7.03 -46.90
C SER A 1042 19.12 7.97 -47.28
N LYS A 1043 17.93 7.78 -46.70
CA LYS A 1043 16.72 8.59 -46.92
C LYS A 1043 16.48 9.64 -45.84
N SER A 1044 16.99 9.39 -44.64
CA SER A 1044 16.83 10.27 -43.49
C SER A 1044 17.39 11.66 -43.77
N THR A 1045 16.59 12.67 -43.42
CA THR A 1045 16.95 14.09 -43.45
C THR A 1045 16.90 14.73 -42.06
N ALA A 1046 16.86 13.89 -41.02
CA ALA A 1046 16.83 14.35 -39.63
C ALA A 1046 18.16 14.99 -39.21
N ASP A 1047 18.12 15.90 -38.22
CA ASP A 1047 19.33 16.49 -37.64
C ASP A 1047 20.17 15.47 -36.85
N TRP A 1048 19.58 14.33 -36.49
CA TRP A 1048 20.23 13.22 -35.81
C TRP A 1048 19.77 11.87 -36.32
N GLN A 1049 20.71 10.94 -36.47
CA GLN A 1049 20.47 9.54 -36.82
C GLN A 1049 21.04 8.61 -35.74
N LEU A 1050 20.16 7.91 -35.01
CA LEU A 1050 20.51 6.97 -33.94
C LEU A 1050 20.20 5.54 -34.36
N ALA A 1051 21.05 4.59 -33.97
CA ALA A 1051 20.74 3.17 -34.01
C ALA A 1051 20.72 2.59 -32.60
N VAL A 1052 19.69 1.83 -32.27
CA VAL A 1052 19.53 1.12 -30.99
C VAL A 1052 19.48 -0.38 -31.30
N THR A 1053 20.34 -1.16 -30.66
CA THR A 1053 20.42 -2.61 -30.89
C THR A 1053 20.87 -3.34 -29.64
N HIS A 1054 20.78 -4.67 -29.62
CA HIS A 1054 21.12 -5.44 -28.43
C HIS A 1054 22.61 -5.72 -28.31
N PHE A 1055 23.23 -6.30 -29.34
CA PHE A 1055 24.63 -6.72 -29.27
C PHE A 1055 25.58 -5.53 -29.16
N PRO A 1056 26.67 -5.66 -28.38
CA PRO A 1056 27.46 -4.51 -27.94
C PRO A 1056 28.30 -3.95 -29.08
N CYS A 1057 28.76 -2.70 -28.93
CA CYS A 1057 29.69 -1.95 -29.82
C CYS A 1057 30.87 -2.76 -30.44
N GLY A 1058 31.20 -3.92 -29.88
CA GLY A 1058 32.23 -4.82 -30.35
C GLY A 1058 31.87 -5.68 -31.58
N PHE A 1059 30.59 -5.86 -31.89
CA PHE A 1059 30.12 -6.73 -32.97
C PHE A 1059 29.88 -5.93 -34.25
N GLU A 1060 30.08 -6.55 -35.41
CA GLU A 1060 29.82 -5.95 -36.74
C GLU A 1060 30.48 -4.56 -36.96
N LYS A 1061 31.61 -4.29 -36.29
CA LYS A 1061 32.27 -2.97 -36.25
C LYS A 1061 32.46 -2.32 -37.62
N ASN A 1062 32.81 -3.12 -38.63
CA ASN A 1062 33.06 -2.63 -39.98
C ASN A 1062 31.77 -2.17 -40.68
N TYR A 1063 30.64 -2.84 -40.39
CA TYR A 1063 29.32 -2.44 -40.89
C TYR A 1063 28.89 -1.12 -40.23
N TRP A 1064 28.93 -1.03 -38.90
CA TRP A 1064 28.59 0.18 -38.15
C TRP A 1064 29.46 1.40 -38.51
N ALA A 1065 30.78 1.20 -38.60
CA ALA A 1065 31.70 2.25 -39.07
C ALA A 1065 31.42 2.65 -40.53
N GLY A 1066 31.02 1.69 -41.38
CA GLY A 1066 30.58 1.93 -42.74
C GLY A 1066 29.34 2.81 -42.82
N LEU A 1067 28.30 2.51 -42.02
CA LEU A 1067 27.09 3.33 -41.93
C LEU A 1067 27.37 4.77 -41.49
N HIS A 1068 28.18 4.94 -40.43
CA HIS A 1068 28.61 6.27 -40.00
C HIS A 1068 29.33 7.03 -41.13
N GLN A 1069 30.29 6.37 -41.80
CA GLN A 1069 31.09 7.01 -42.86
C GLN A 1069 30.27 7.35 -44.10
N GLN A 1070 29.36 6.48 -44.53
CA GLN A 1070 28.65 6.58 -45.81
C GLN A 1070 27.27 7.26 -45.72
N HIS A 1071 26.55 7.11 -44.60
CA HIS A 1071 25.14 7.51 -44.48
C HIS A 1071 24.85 8.51 -43.35
N GLY A 1072 25.73 8.66 -42.36
CA GLY A 1072 25.61 9.72 -41.37
C GLY A 1072 25.22 9.29 -39.95
N LEU A 1073 25.06 7.98 -39.68
CA LEU A 1073 24.76 7.45 -38.35
C LEU A 1073 25.64 8.11 -37.26
N ASP A 1074 25.02 8.81 -36.30
CA ASP A 1074 25.72 9.64 -35.32
C ASP A 1074 26.10 8.89 -34.05
N LEU A 1075 25.18 8.02 -33.59
CA LEU A 1075 25.25 7.38 -32.29
C LEU A 1075 24.65 5.96 -32.34
N LEU A 1076 25.40 5.01 -31.77
CA LEU A 1076 24.99 3.62 -31.62
C LEU A 1076 24.80 3.27 -30.13
N VAL A 1077 23.59 2.83 -29.77
CA VAL A 1077 23.18 2.50 -28.41
C VAL A 1077 23.02 0.99 -28.29
N THR A 1078 23.74 0.36 -27.37
CA THR A 1078 23.85 -1.12 -27.29
C THR A 1078 23.69 -1.68 -25.87
N GLY A 1079 23.47 -2.99 -25.73
CA GLY A 1079 23.33 -3.70 -24.45
C GLY A 1079 24.16 -4.99 -24.40
N HIS A 1080 23.52 -6.11 -24.01
CA HIS A 1080 24.04 -7.49 -23.97
C HIS A 1080 25.21 -7.77 -23.01
N ARG A 1081 26.27 -6.95 -22.97
CA ARG A 1081 27.28 -7.07 -21.89
C ARG A 1081 26.77 -6.38 -20.63
N HIS A 1082 26.91 -7.06 -19.50
CA HIS A 1082 26.30 -6.67 -18.23
C HIS A 1082 27.14 -5.61 -17.50
N ASP A 1083 27.49 -4.54 -18.21
CA ASP A 1083 28.17 -3.36 -17.69
C ASP A 1083 27.79 -2.08 -18.46
N GLN A 1084 28.45 -0.97 -18.13
CA GLN A 1084 28.29 0.31 -18.79
C GLN A 1084 29.63 0.70 -19.42
N GLU A 1085 29.65 0.86 -20.75
CA GLU A 1085 30.87 1.18 -21.50
C GLU A 1085 30.66 2.32 -22.50
N LEU A 1086 31.35 3.44 -22.31
CA LEU A 1086 31.37 4.52 -23.29
C LEU A 1086 32.55 4.39 -24.26
N TRP A 1087 32.29 3.96 -25.51
CA TRP A 1087 33.35 3.74 -26.50
C TRP A 1087 33.88 5.06 -27.08
N SER A 1088 35.19 5.08 -27.34
CA SER A 1088 35.81 6.18 -28.10
C SER A 1088 35.53 6.03 -29.59
N PRO A 1089 35.09 7.10 -30.30
CA PRO A 1089 34.84 7.13 -31.75
C PRO A 1089 35.91 6.48 -32.62
N ASN A 1090 37.18 6.62 -32.21
CA ASN A 1090 38.32 6.03 -32.90
C ASN A 1090 38.28 4.49 -32.97
N ARG A 1091 37.47 3.82 -32.12
CA ARG A 1091 37.28 2.35 -32.13
C ARG A 1091 36.26 1.88 -33.17
N LEU A 1092 35.43 2.78 -33.69
CA LEU A 1092 34.33 2.52 -34.65
C LEU A 1092 34.34 3.52 -35.81
N GLY A 1093 35.53 3.92 -36.26
CA GLY A 1093 35.72 4.70 -37.49
C GLY A 1093 35.09 6.10 -37.49
N GLY A 1094 34.85 6.69 -36.31
CA GLY A 1094 34.21 8.00 -36.12
C GLY A 1094 32.88 7.95 -35.36
N LEU A 1095 32.21 6.79 -35.33
CA LEU A 1095 30.93 6.59 -34.66
C LEU A 1095 31.09 6.54 -33.12
N THR A 1096 30.32 7.34 -32.39
CA THR A 1096 30.20 7.14 -30.93
C THR A 1096 29.29 5.96 -30.67
N CYS A 1097 29.68 5.10 -29.72
CA CYS A 1097 28.86 3.99 -29.27
C CYS A 1097 28.91 3.86 -27.75
N PHE A 1098 27.85 3.36 -27.12
CA PHE A 1098 27.91 2.91 -25.73
C PHE A 1098 27.13 1.61 -25.48
N VAL A 1099 27.56 0.90 -24.44
CA VAL A 1099 26.93 -0.32 -23.90
C VAL A 1099 26.22 0.06 -22.60
N THR A 1100 24.94 -0.29 -22.46
CA THR A 1100 24.12 -0.02 -21.26
C THR A 1100 23.42 -1.27 -20.71
N GLY A 1101 24.08 -2.44 -20.80
CA GLY A 1101 23.54 -3.71 -20.29
C GLY A 1101 23.64 -3.90 -18.76
N GLY A 1102 24.21 -2.93 -18.03
CA GLY A 1102 24.23 -2.86 -16.56
C GLY A 1102 22.86 -2.70 -15.87
N GLY A 1103 21.74 -3.01 -16.54
CA GLY A 1103 20.38 -2.82 -16.01
C GLY A 1103 20.03 -3.67 -14.78
N GLY A 1104 20.79 -4.75 -14.53
CA GLY A 1104 20.74 -5.52 -13.29
C GLY A 1104 19.72 -6.67 -13.24
N GLY A 1105 19.08 -7.02 -14.36
CA GLY A 1105 18.29 -8.25 -14.50
C GLY A 1105 19.12 -9.54 -14.42
N ILE A 1106 20.44 -9.40 -14.59
CA ILE A 1106 21.46 -10.43 -14.47
C ILE A 1106 22.75 -9.80 -13.90
N SER A 1107 23.69 -10.62 -13.41
CA SER A 1107 24.87 -10.15 -12.68
C SER A 1107 25.98 -9.57 -13.60
N SER A 1108 26.69 -8.53 -13.15
CA SER A 1108 27.71 -7.81 -13.91
C SER A 1108 29.00 -8.60 -14.23
N GLU A 1109 29.61 -8.26 -15.36
CA GLU A 1109 30.82 -8.86 -15.95
C GLU A 1109 32.04 -8.89 -15.01
N ALA A 1110 32.22 -7.83 -14.22
CA ALA A 1110 33.24 -7.69 -13.20
C ALA A 1110 32.64 -7.34 -11.83
N THR A 1111 33.48 -7.33 -10.80
CA THR A 1111 33.08 -7.00 -9.42
C THR A 1111 32.64 -5.53 -9.33
N PRO A 1112 31.39 -5.21 -8.91
CA PRO A 1112 30.84 -3.84 -8.87
C PRO A 1112 31.36 -3.00 -7.68
N ASN A 1113 32.64 -3.11 -7.36
CA ASN A 1113 33.30 -2.33 -6.31
C ASN A 1113 33.87 -1.02 -6.86
N ILE A 1114 33.21 0.10 -6.55
CA ILE A 1114 33.59 1.46 -7.00
C ILE A 1114 35.02 1.88 -6.63
N HIS A 1115 35.63 1.26 -5.61
CA HIS A 1115 37.00 1.55 -5.17
C HIS A 1115 38.07 0.69 -5.86
N ASN A 1116 37.69 -0.35 -6.62
CA ASN A 1116 38.62 -1.19 -7.36
C ASN A 1116 38.11 -1.48 -8.78
N LYS A 1117 38.22 -0.47 -9.64
CA LYS A 1117 37.81 -0.49 -11.05
C LYS A 1117 38.89 -1.03 -12.01
N ARG A 1118 40.02 -1.55 -11.51
CA ARG A 1118 41.22 -1.87 -12.32
C ARG A 1118 40.92 -2.77 -13.51
N ASP A 1119 39.98 -3.69 -13.32
CA ASP A 1119 39.67 -4.75 -14.26
C ASP A 1119 38.27 -4.58 -14.89
N TRP A 1120 37.67 -3.39 -14.76
CA TRP A 1120 36.43 -3.04 -15.46
C TRP A 1120 36.74 -2.75 -16.93
N TYR A 1121 35.87 -3.19 -17.84
CA TYR A 1121 36.05 -2.92 -19.27
C TYR A 1121 35.49 -1.52 -19.63
N GLY A 1122 34.32 -1.17 -19.07
CA GLY A 1122 33.74 0.17 -19.10
C GLY A 1122 33.90 0.97 -17.78
N GLU A 1123 33.15 2.05 -17.63
CA GLU A 1123 33.29 2.99 -16.50
C GLU A 1123 32.44 2.64 -15.26
N ALA A 1124 31.38 1.84 -15.45
CA ALA A 1124 30.48 1.34 -14.42
C ALA A 1124 30.05 -0.12 -14.70
N GLN A 1125 29.35 -0.74 -13.75
CA GLN A 1125 28.95 -2.16 -13.82
C GLN A 1125 27.44 -2.36 -13.71
N TYR A 1126 26.76 -1.57 -12.89
CA TYR A 1126 25.31 -1.52 -12.87
C TYR A 1126 24.87 -0.05 -12.90
N GLY A 1127 23.85 0.26 -13.71
CA GLY A 1127 23.37 1.61 -13.95
C GLY A 1127 22.83 1.79 -15.37
N PHE A 1128 22.81 3.04 -15.82
CA PHE A 1128 22.18 3.49 -17.08
C PHE A 1128 22.80 4.81 -17.57
N TYR A 1129 22.39 5.31 -18.73
CA TYR A 1129 22.78 6.64 -19.21
C TYR A 1129 21.60 7.60 -19.25
N ASP A 1130 21.88 8.86 -18.94
CA ASP A 1130 21.04 10.02 -19.22
C ASP A 1130 21.55 10.72 -20.48
N LEU A 1131 20.64 11.12 -21.37
CA LEU A 1131 20.95 11.74 -22.66
C LEU A 1131 20.25 13.10 -22.75
N LEU A 1132 21.02 14.18 -22.58
CA LEU A 1132 20.57 15.53 -22.92
C LEU A 1132 20.78 15.76 -24.42
N ILE A 1133 19.72 16.14 -25.13
CA ILE A 1133 19.74 16.24 -26.60
C ILE A 1133 19.40 17.67 -27.04
N SER A 1134 20.11 18.15 -28.07
CA SER A 1134 19.84 19.40 -28.76
C SER A 1134 20.16 19.25 -30.25
N LYS A 1135 19.75 20.21 -31.09
CA LYS A 1135 20.13 20.28 -32.52
C LYS A 1135 21.65 20.19 -32.79
N ARG A 1136 22.50 20.52 -31.80
CA ARG A 1136 23.96 20.64 -31.98
C ARG A 1136 24.78 19.58 -31.26
N SER A 1137 24.22 18.96 -30.22
CA SER A 1137 24.94 17.97 -29.42
C SER A 1137 24.01 17.07 -28.62
N ILE A 1138 24.44 15.82 -28.42
CA ILE A 1138 23.95 14.91 -27.38
C ILE A 1138 25.00 14.85 -26.28
N GLU A 1139 24.64 15.19 -25.06
CA GLU A 1139 25.46 14.94 -23.87
C GLU A 1139 25.01 13.63 -23.20
N ILE A 1140 25.92 12.67 -23.15
CA ILE A 1140 25.71 11.31 -22.63
C ILE A 1140 26.36 11.26 -21.24
N THR A 1141 25.56 11.09 -20.19
CA THR A 1141 26.01 11.01 -18.79
C THR A 1141 25.75 9.62 -18.22
N SER A 1142 26.82 8.94 -17.83
CA SER A 1142 26.80 7.61 -17.21
C SER A 1142 26.39 7.72 -15.74
N ILE A 1143 25.26 7.12 -15.36
CA ILE A 1143 24.74 7.06 -13.99
C ILE A 1143 24.94 5.65 -13.44
N ASN A 1144 25.58 5.52 -12.27
CA ASN A 1144 25.78 4.24 -11.58
C ASN A 1144 24.55 3.86 -10.72
N TRP A 1145 24.46 2.61 -10.28
CA TRP A 1145 23.37 2.03 -9.48
C TRP A 1145 23.02 2.79 -8.18
N ASN A 1146 23.89 3.66 -7.66
CA ASN A 1146 23.64 4.55 -6.51
C ASN A 1146 23.40 6.02 -6.88
N GLY A 1147 23.11 6.31 -8.15
CA GLY A 1147 22.70 7.64 -8.62
C GLY A 1147 23.85 8.62 -8.89
N TYR A 1148 25.11 8.20 -8.71
CA TYR A 1148 26.28 9.02 -9.03
C TYR A 1148 26.54 9.09 -10.54
N GLU A 1149 26.80 10.30 -11.02
CA GLU A 1149 27.38 10.56 -12.34
C GLU A 1149 28.84 10.12 -12.36
N ILE A 1150 29.20 9.25 -13.31
CA ILE A 1150 30.54 8.62 -13.40
C ILE A 1150 31.38 9.26 -14.51
N MET A 1151 30.75 9.55 -15.64
CA MET A 1151 31.40 10.12 -16.83
C MET A 1151 30.36 10.83 -17.69
N THR A 1152 30.72 11.97 -18.24
CA THR A 1152 29.89 12.71 -19.21
C THR A 1152 30.67 12.92 -20.50
N ARG A 1153 30.00 12.81 -21.65
CA ARG A 1153 30.59 13.02 -22.97
C ARG A 1153 29.61 13.67 -23.93
N THR A 1154 30.07 14.72 -24.59
CA THR A 1154 29.36 15.35 -25.70
C THR A 1154 29.68 14.66 -27.02
N VAL A 1155 28.62 14.30 -27.76
CA VAL A 1155 28.63 13.88 -29.17
C VAL A 1155 28.06 15.02 -30.00
N TYR A 1156 28.55 15.18 -31.22
CA TYR A 1156 28.08 16.17 -32.20
C TYR A 1156 27.57 15.42 -33.43
N PRO A 1157 26.54 15.93 -34.12
CA PRO A 1157 26.02 15.30 -35.31
C PRO A 1157 27.05 15.42 -36.44
N LYS A 1158 27.03 14.47 -37.36
CA LYS A 1158 27.95 14.42 -38.48
C LYS A 1158 27.46 15.35 -39.60
N ASN A 1159 28.22 16.41 -39.87
CA ASN A 1159 28.00 17.33 -41.00
C ASN A 1159 28.10 16.64 -42.37
#